data_AF-A0A2V6PWQ4-F1
#
_entry.id   AF-A0A2V6PWQ4-F1
#
_cell.length_a   1.000
_cell.length_b   1.000
_cell.length_c   1.000
_cell.angle_alpha   90.00
_cell.angle_beta   90.00
_cell.angle_gamma   90.00
#
_symmetry.space_group_name_H-M   'P 1'
#
loop_
_entity.id
_entity.type
_entity.pdbx_description
1 polymer ?
#
loop_
_entity_poly.entity_id
_entity_poly.type
_entity_poly.pdbx_seq_one_letter_code
_entity_poly.pdbx_strand_id
1 'polypeptide(L)'
;MIVNRDGPNPGRFKYVVFSAGGSPTPSPAFNAGTIYGHPNASGAVAVGASFYKTPLTLEPFSSGGTTPILLDTAGNPLATPDPRHFKPEIVAPDGVDTTFFGFDFDGNGFFNFFGTSAAAPHAAGVAALLLQGMPTLTPDDLRTTLQQTTINIGVAGFDNNSGFGLIQADRALIKLHQLAITAGPTATPSSVSPGGTVSLSVTATDNFGHPLSYAWVATCTGLTSNGVFDDATAQAPTWTAPANTTGASKTCAVKVTVSDGQNFNQAGTVSVTVRSVPKITTLAPLSGPVGTVVTITGLSLGTVTDVTFSLNQTVPATMVTATSVQAAVPAGAVTGLVQLTSPDGTGTSPVAFKVTPKITDFTPGTGVTGNTVTVNGFNLQVGTATPIVKFGSGPGAVTSATPTSIVATIQATSLTGKISVTTTDGTGMSADTFTVIKPPTITAFTPASGPVGTTVTITGTNLNSVTEVRLNDVPLPGFIVLSATMIRIVIPDVAATGKFGVTNPAGPALSAAIFKVTPKIDSFLPTTGPAGTIVTISGSNLRAATGEPTVKFGAVPAVVTPGSTDTSVTVTVPNTAVTGKISVTTLDGTGLSVDNFVVIKLPTVTSFTPASGQVGTSITINGTAGLHDPVADVDHGQRSERGVDGQDRGDQPGGDRSERGELHRPAALSDRAAGVSRRRCLGAPTARPRISSRWRAGAGRRSPGRR
;
A
#
# COMPACT_ATOMS: atom_id res chain seq x y z
N MET A 1 -42.62 -78.10 -85.34
CA MET A 1 -43.74 -77.14 -85.44
C MET A 1 -44.60 -77.31 -84.21
N ILE A 2 -45.06 -76.23 -83.59
CA ILE A 2 -46.00 -76.28 -82.45
C ILE A 2 -47.37 -75.89 -83.00
N VAL A 3 -48.38 -76.70 -82.71
CA VAL A 3 -49.73 -76.58 -83.29
C VAL A 3 -50.70 -76.45 -82.13
N ASN A 4 -51.61 -75.48 -82.18
CA ASN A 4 -52.70 -75.42 -81.21
C ASN A 4 -53.62 -76.63 -81.45
N ARG A 5 -53.75 -77.51 -80.45
CA ARG A 5 -54.54 -78.74 -80.57
C ARG A 5 -56.02 -78.50 -80.28
N ASP A 6 -56.32 -77.65 -79.30
CA ASP A 6 -57.68 -77.25 -78.93
C ASP A 6 -57.65 -76.05 -77.95
N GLY A 7 -58.74 -75.30 -77.87
CA GLY A 7 -58.88 -74.14 -76.99
C GLY A 7 -58.33 -72.80 -77.56
N PRO A 8 -58.47 -71.70 -76.80
CA PRO A 8 -58.13 -70.36 -77.27
C PRO A 8 -56.63 -70.21 -77.54
N ASN A 9 -56.28 -69.47 -78.61
CA ASN A 9 -54.89 -69.21 -78.97
C ASN A 9 -54.15 -68.48 -77.82
N PRO A 10 -52.91 -68.90 -77.46
CA PRO A 10 -52.18 -68.28 -76.36
C PRO A 10 -51.74 -66.85 -76.72
N GLY A 11 -52.20 -65.86 -75.95
CA GLY A 11 -51.88 -64.44 -76.18
C GLY A 11 -50.39 -64.08 -76.06
N ARG A 12 -49.58 -64.95 -75.44
CA ARG A 12 -48.12 -64.92 -75.50
C ARG A 12 -47.59 -66.34 -75.47
N PHE A 13 -46.68 -66.67 -76.38
CA PHE A 13 -45.95 -67.93 -76.38
C PHE A 13 -44.47 -67.69 -76.08
N LYS A 14 -43.87 -68.52 -75.23
CA LYS A 14 -42.43 -68.51 -74.95
C LYS A 14 -41.92 -69.95 -75.00
N TYR A 15 -40.91 -70.17 -75.83
CA TYR A 15 -40.17 -71.43 -75.88
C TYR A 15 -38.83 -71.25 -75.14
N VAL A 16 -38.45 -72.24 -74.33
CA VAL A 16 -37.14 -72.27 -73.64
C VAL A 16 -36.53 -73.64 -73.94
N VAL A 17 -35.27 -73.66 -74.35
CA VAL A 17 -34.59 -74.87 -74.85
C VAL A 17 -33.53 -75.31 -73.85
N PHE A 18 -33.55 -76.58 -73.48
CA PHE A 18 -32.60 -77.21 -72.57
C PHE A 18 -31.83 -78.31 -73.31
N SER A 19 -30.83 -77.91 -74.10
CA SER A 19 -30.07 -78.81 -75.00
C SER A 19 -28.57 -78.59 -74.87
N ALA A 20 -27.83 -79.62 -74.50
CA ALA A 20 -26.36 -79.61 -74.42
C ALA A 20 -25.64 -79.75 -75.78
N GLY A 21 -26.36 -79.63 -76.90
CA GLY A 21 -25.80 -79.69 -78.25
C GLY A 21 -26.81 -79.18 -79.29
N GLY A 22 -26.34 -78.33 -80.21
CA GLY A 22 -27.16 -77.73 -81.26
C GLY A 22 -27.99 -76.53 -80.77
N SER A 23 -27.34 -75.37 -80.59
CA SER A 23 -28.07 -74.12 -80.35
C SER A 23 -28.81 -73.69 -81.64
N PRO A 24 -30.13 -73.45 -81.61
CA PRO A 24 -30.79 -72.77 -82.72
C PRO A 24 -30.24 -71.33 -82.81
N THR A 25 -30.03 -70.82 -84.02
CA THR A 25 -29.53 -69.45 -84.21
C THR A 25 -30.47 -68.45 -83.52
N PRO A 26 -29.99 -67.67 -82.53
CA PRO A 26 -30.85 -66.74 -81.80
C PRO A 26 -31.27 -65.61 -82.74
N SER A 27 -32.51 -65.66 -83.20
CA SER A 27 -33.07 -64.58 -84.01
C SER A 27 -33.16 -63.30 -83.15
N PRO A 28 -32.60 -62.16 -83.60
CA PRO A 28 -32.65 -60.90 -82.86
C PRO A 28 -34.06 -60.41 -82.49
N ALA A 29 -35.10 -60.94 -83.15
CA ALA A 29 -36.51 -60.67 -82.82
C ALA A 29 -36.96 -61.25 -81.47
N PHE A 30 -36.20 -62.19 -80.87
CA PHE A 30 -36.54 -62.84 -79.59
C PHE A 30 -35.59 -62.43 -78.46
N ASN A 31 -35.35 -61.12 -78.32
CA ASN A 31 -34.63 -60.55 -77.16
C ASN A 31 -35.50 -60.61 -75.88
N ALA A 32 -35.78 -61.83 -75.42
CA ALA A 32 -36.67 -62.15 -74.32
C ALA A 32 -35.93 -62.96 -73.26
N GLY A 33 -36.06 -62.54 -72.00
CA GLY A 33 -35.28 -63.08 -70.88
C GLY A 33 -35.23 -64.61 -70.82
N THR A 34 -34.04 -65.17 -70.66
CA THR A 34 -33.82 -66.62 -70.51
C THR A 34 -34.03 -67.10 -69.07
N ILE A 35 -33.97 -66.21 -68.08
CA ILE A 35 -34.27 -66.51 -66.66
C ILE A 35 -35.72 -66.99 -66.48
N TYR A 36 -35.94 -68.17 -65.89
CA TYR A 36 -37.24 -68.79 -65.59
C TYR A 36 -37.11 -69.68 -64.34
N GLY A 37 -38.20 -70.13 -63.74
CA GLY A 37 -38.14 -71.05 -62.59
C GLY A 37 -37.57 -70.40 -61.32
N HIS A 38 -36.75 -71.12 -60.54
CA HIS A 38 -36.29 -70.66 -59.23
C HIS A 38 -35.40 -69.39 -59.23
N PRO A 39 -34.50 -69.11 -60.20
CA PRO A 39 -33.79 -67.83 -60.26
C PRO A 39 -34.72 -66.65 -60.60
N ASN A 40 -35.87 -66.94 -61.21
CA ASN A 40 -36.94 -65.98 -61.50
C ASN A 40 -37.91 -65.80 -60.31
N ALA A 41 -37.59 -66.31 -59.12
CA ALA A 41 -38.35 -66.01 -57.90
C ALA A 41 -37.96 -64.64 -57.34
N SER A 42 -38.91 -63.90 -56.75
CA SER A 42 -38.65 -62.58 -56.17
C SER A 42 -37.70 -62.59 -54.96
N GLY A 43 -37.57 -63.72 -54.27
CA GLY A 43 -36.62 -63.87 -53.16
C GLY A 43 -35.22 -64.31 -53.60
N ALA A 44 -35.09 -64.89 -54.80
CA ALA A 44 -33.81 -65.36 -55.33
C ALA A 44 -33.06 -64.23 -56.04
N VAL A 45 -31.73 -64.28 -56.02
CA VAL A 45 -30.85 -63.42 -56.82
C VAL A 45 -30.41 -64.23 -58.04
N ALA A 46 -30.72 -63.74 -59.24
CA ALA A 46 -30.26 -64.32 -60.50
C ALA A 46 -28.93 -63.66 -60.91
N VAL A 47 -27.98 -64.49 -61.33
CA VAL A 47 -26.58 -64.10 -61.56
C VAL A 47 -26.21 -64.38 -63.01
N GLY A 48 -25.83 -63.33 -63.74
CA GLY A 48 -25.21 -63.43 -65.07
C GLY A 48 -23.71 -63.75 -64.97
N ALA A 49 -23.10 -64.16 -66.08
CA ALA A 49 -21.69 -64.52 -66.18
C ALA A 49 -20.89 -63.48 -66.99
N SER A 50 -19.67 -63.19 -66.54
CA SER A 50 -18.68 -62.36 -67.25
C SER A 50 -17.33 -63.05 -67.33
N PHE A 51 -16.63 -62.92 -68.46
CA PHE A 51 -15.37 -63.61 -68.70
C PHE A 51 -14.28 -63.20 -67.70
N TYR A 52 -13.71 -64.15 -66.96
CA TYR A 52 -12.76 -63.87 -65.88
C TYR A 52 -11.52 -63.05 -66.27
N LYS A 53 -10.99 -63.21 -67.48
CA LYS A 53 -9.84 -62.46 -67.99
C LYS A 53 -10.20 -61.02 -68.41
N THR A 54 -11.47 -60.73 -68.67
CA THR A 54 -11.99 -59.37 -68.93
C THR A 54 -13.37 -59.18 -68.28
N PRO A 55 -13.47 -59.03 -66.94
CA PRO A 55 -14.75 -59.10 -66.21
C PRO A 55 -15.83 -58.06 -66.55
N LEU A 56 -15.49 -57.05 -67.36
CA LEU A 56 -16.47 -56.10 -67.94
C LEU A 56 -16.97 -56.55 -69.33
N THR A 57 -16.77 -57.82 -69.68
CA THR A 57 -17.31 -58.49 -70.87
C THR A 57 -18.32 -59.54 -70.43
N LEU A 58 -19.59 -59.34 -70.79
CA LEU A 58 -20.65 -60.32 -70.54
C LEU A 58 -20.47 -61.55 -71.43
N GLU A 59 -20.61 -62.75 -70.87
CA GLU A 59 -20.54 -64.00 -71.64
C GLU A 59 -21.75 -64.14 -72.60
N PRO A 60 -21.60 -64.71 -73.81
CA PRO A 60 -22.69 -64.84 -74.76
C PRO A 60 -23.72 -65.91 -74.35
N PHE A 61 -23.41 -66.72 -73.33
CA PHE A 61 -24.34 -67.63 -72.65
C PHE A 61 -24.90 -67.07 -71.34
N SER A 62 -24.60 -65.81 -71.00
CA SER A 62 -25.13 -65.17 -69.79
C SER A 62 -26.66 -65.08 -69.84
N SER A 63 -27.30 -65.22 -68.66
CA SER A 63 -28.75 -65.33 -68.56
C SER A 63 -29.41 -63.96 -68.45
N GLY A 64 -29.84 -63.40 -69.58
CA GLY A 64 -30.65 -62.16 -69.61
C GLY A 64 -32.07 -62.36 -69.05
N GLY A 65 -32.70 -61.26 -68.66
CA GLY A 65 -34.08 -61.20 -68.19
C GLY A 65 -34.97 -60.26 -69.03
N THR A 66 -36.21 -59.98 -68.61
CA THR A 66 -36.95 -60.68 -67.54
C THR A 66 -38.06 -61.58 -68.11
N THR A 67 -38.49 -62.55 -67.32
CA THR A 67 -39.68 -63.38 -67.61
C THR A 67 -40.79 -63.03 -66.63
N PRO A 68 -41.85 -62.31 -67.06
CA PRO A 68 -42.98 -62.03 -66.19
C PRO A 68 -43.73 -63.32 -65.81
N ILE A 69 -44.31 -63.35 -64.61
CA ILE A 69 -45.28 -64.38 -64.23
C ILE A 69 -46.64 -63.94 -64.76
N LEU A 70 -47.29 -64.81 -65.54
CA LEU A 70 -48.57 -64.53 -66.21
C LEU A 70 -49.78 -65.19 -65.53
N LEU A 71 -49.54 -66.20 -64.68
CA LEU A 71 -50.57 -67.04 -64.07
C LEU A 71 -50.43 -67.08 -62.54
N ASP A 72 -51.54 -67.30 -61.85
CA ASP A 72 -51.56 -67.63 -60.41
C ASP A 72 -51.15 -69.10 -60.14
N THR A 73 -51.16 -69.50 -58.87
CA THR A 73 -50.81 -70.87 -58.45
C THR A 73 -51.85 -71.93 -58.80
N ALA A 74 -53.05 -71.54 -59.24
CA ALA A 74 -54.08 -72.43 -59.77
C ALA A 74 -54.09 -72.47 -61.31
N GLY A 75 -53.26 -71.66 -61.98
CA GLY A 75 -53.13 -71.59 -63.43
C GLY A 75 -54.02 -70.54 -64.11
N ASN A 76 -54.73 -69.70 -63.35
CA ASN A 76 -55.56 -68.62 -63.92
C ASN A 76 -54.69 -67.43 -64.35
N PRO A 77 -55.02 -66.71 -65.45
CA PRO A 77 -54.34 -65.48 -65.82
C PRO A 77 -54.40 -64.40 -64.74
N LEU A 78 -53.26 -63.78 -64.43
CA LEU A 78 -53.19 -62.63 -63.52
C LEU A 78 -53.78 -61.39 -64.19
N ALA A 79 -54.67 -60.69 -63.48
CA ALA A 79 -55.29 -59.43 -63.95
C ALA A 79 -54.26 -58.32 -64.25
N THR A 80 -53.11 -58.38 -63.58
CA THR A 80 -51.89 -57.66 -63.96
C THR A 80 -50.73 -58.65 -63.86
N PRO A 81 -49.99 -58.96 -64.95
CA PRO A 81 -48.81 -59.80 -64.88
C PRO A 81 -47.78 -59.25 -63.90
N ASP A 82 -47.18 -60.12 -63.07
CA ASP A 82 -46.01 -59.74 -62.29
C ASP A 82 -44.82 -59.62 -63.25
N PRO A 83 -44.24 -58.41 -63.41
CA PRO A 83 -43.20 -58.16 -64.41
C PRO A 83 -41.86 -58.82 -64.06
N ARG A 84 -41.65 -59.29 -62.81
CA ARG A 84 -40.36 -59.74 -62.28
C ARG A 84 -39.22 -58.76 -62.63
N HIS A 85 -39.42 -57.48 -62.28
CA HIS A 85 -38.43 -56.45 -62.55
C HIS A 85 -37.04 -56.82 -61.99
N PHE A 86 -35.99 -56.31 -62.64
CA PHE A 86 -34.61 -56.40 -62.21
C PHE A 86 -34.00 -57.82 -62.22
N LYS A 87 -34.11 -58.51 -63.38
CA LYS A 87 -33.51 -59.83 -63.65
C LYS A 87 -32.59 -59.76 -64.89
N PRO A 88 -31.37 -60.36 -64.87
CA PRO A 88 -30.64 -60.79 -63.67
C PRO A 88 -30.43 -59.59 -62.73
N GLU A 89 -30.24 -59.81 -61.44
CA GLU A 89 -29.90 -58.71 -60.54
C GLU A 89 -28.46 -58.24 -60.75
N ILE A 90 -27.53 -59.18 -60.94
CA ILE A 90 -26.08 -58.93 -60.90
C ILE A 90 -25.34 -59.87 -61.85
N VAL A 91 -24.09 -59.53 -62.15
CA VAL A 91 -23.13 -60.39 -62.85
C VAL A 91 -21.94 -60.70 -61.93
N ALA A 92 -21.38 -61.90 -62.06
CA ALA A 92 -20.13 -62.30 -61.43
C ALA A 92 -19.20 -63.01 -62.43
N PRO A 93 -17.88 -63.08 -62.17
CA PRO A 93 -16.95 -63.84 -62.99
C PRO A 93 -17.31 -65.33 -63.02
N ASP A 94 -17.18 -65.95 -64.19
CA ASP A 94 -17.09 -67.41 -64.31
C ASP A 94 -15.62 -67.82 -64.58
N GLY A 95 -15.34 -68.93 -65.27
CA GLY A 95 -13.97 -69.35 -65.61
C GLY A 95 -13.08 -69.70 -64.42
N VAL A 96 -13.67 -70.32 -63.38
CA VAL A 96 -13.08 -70.37 -62.03
C VAL A 96 -12.40 -71.71 -61.73
N ASP A 97 -11.28 -71.67 -61.01
CA ASP A 97 -10.46 -72.85 -60.74
C ASP A 97 -11.18 -73.92 -59.90
N THR A 98 -11.04 -75.17 -60.32
CA THR A 98 -11.59 -76.37 -59.69
C THR A 98 -10.66 -77.57 -59.90
N THR A 99 -10.69 -78.50 -58.95
CA THR A 99 -9.76 -79.63 -58.87
C THR A 99 -10.29 -80.92 -59.51
N PHE A 100 -11.54 -80.95 -59.99
CA PHE A 100 -12.20 -82.22 -60.36
C PHE A 100 -12.85 -82.30 -61.76
N PHE A 101 -13.00 -81.18 -62.49
CA PHE A 101 -13.64 -81.18 -63.82
C PHE A 101 -13.34 -79.89 -64.60
N GLY A 102 -13.33 -79.97 -65.93
CA GLY A 102 -13.13 -78.82 -66.83
C GLY A 102 -11.89 -78.98 -67.71
N PHE A 103 -11.32 -77.86 -68.14
CA PHE A 103 -10.03 -77.79 -68.84
C PHE A 103 -9.22 -76.62 -68.26
N ASP A 104 -7.89 -76.72 -68.29
CA ASP A 104 -7.00 -75.62 -67.92
C ASP A 104 -6.81 -74.67 -69.14
N PHE A 105 -7.37 -73.46 -69.05
CA PHE A 105 -7.35 -72.43 -70.11
C PHE A 105 -6.36 -71.28 -69.83
N ASP A 106 -5.58 -71.32 -68.75
CA ASP A 106 -4.51 -70.34 -68.48
C ASP A 106 -3.16 -70.96 -68.09
N GLY A 107 -3.09 -72.28 -67.91
CA GLY A 107 -1.87 -73.04 -67.63
C GLY A 107 -1.48 -73.06 -66.15
N ASN A 108 -2.42 -72.81 -65.23
CA ASN A 108 -2.13 -72.71 -63.81
C ASN A 108 -2.08 -74.06 -63.06
N GLY A 109 -2.54 -75.16 -63.69
CA GLY A 109 -2.58 -76.51 -63.11
C GLY A 109 -3.92 -76.92 -62.49
N PHE A 110 -4.91 -76.03 -62.44
CA PHE A 110 -6.31 -76.32 -62.10
C PHE A 110 -7.18 -76.27 -63.37
N PHE A 111 -8.37 -76.87 -63.31
CA PHE A 111 -9.34 -76.79 -64.40
C PHE A 111 -10.24 -75.57 -64.18
N ASN A 112 -10.55 -74.79 -65.22
CA ASN A 112 -11.50 -73.68 -65.09
C ASN A 112 -12.95 -74.15 -65.37
N PHE A 113 -13.90 -73.67 -64.57
CA PHE A 113 -15.34 -73.94 -64.67
C PHE A 113 -16.12 -72.69 -65.10
N PHE A 114 -16.90 -72.81 -66.18
CA PHE A 114 -17.62 -71.70 -66.84
C PHE A 114 -19.15 -71.80 -66.70
N GLY A 115 -19.83 -70.71 -67.07
CA GLY A 115 -21.29 -70.59 -67.02
C GLY A 115 -21.80 -69.79 -65.83
N THR A 116 -23.08 -69.43 -65.87
CA THR A 116 -23.77 -68.84 -64.70
C THR A 116 -23.76 -69.77 -63.48
N SER A 117 -23.57 -71.08 -63.68
CA SER A 117 -23.31 -72.08 -62.64
C SER A 117 -22.00 -71.87 -61.87
N ALA A 118 -21.01 -71.19 -62.44
CA ALA A 118 -19.75 -70.81 -61.79
C ALA A 118 -19.79 -69.38 -61.23
N ALA A 119 -20.51 -68.47 -61.91
CA ALA A 119 -20.76 -67.11 -61.44
C ALA A 119 -21.66 -67.05 -60.20
N ALA A 120 -22.69 -67.89 -60.12
CA ALA A 120 -23.61 -67.96 -58.98
C ALA A 120 -22.93 -68.26 -57.63
N PRO A 121 -22.04 -69.28 -57.49
CA PRO A 121 -21.30 -69.48 -56.24
C PRO A 121 -20.29 -68.36 -55.95
N HIS A 122 -19.81 -67.61 -56.95
CA HIS A 122 -18.99 -66.42 -56.70
C HIS A 122 -19.81 -65.28 -56.09
N ALA A 123 -21.01 -65.00 -56.61
CA ALA A 123 -21.95 -64.08 -55.98
C ALA A 123 -22.37 -64.53 -54.57
N ALA A 124 -22.58 -65.84 -54.36
CA ALA A 124 -22.86 -66.40 -53.03
C ALA A 124 -21.67 -66.27 -52.08
N GLY A 125 -20.43 -66.41 -52.57
CA GLY A 125 -19.21 -66.20 -51.80
C GLY A 125 -19.06 -64.75 -51.33
N VAL A 126 -19.30 -63.77 -52.22
CA VAL A 126 -19.33 -62.35 -51.82
C VAL A 126 -20.47 -62.08 -50.82
N ALA A 127 -21.66 -62.65 -51.03
CA ALA A 127 -22.76 -62.53 -50.08
C ALA A 127 -22.42 -63.12 -48.69
N ALA A 128 -21.68 -64.24 -48.65
CA ALA A 128 -21.21 -64.85 -47.41
C ALA A 128 -20.14 -64.00 -46.70
N LEU A 129 -19.24 -63.34 -47.42
CA LEU A 129 -18.26 -62.39 -46.85
C LEU A 129 -18.97 -61.18 -46.21
N LEU A 130 -20.02 -60.66 -46.84
CA LEU A 130 -20.82 -59.55 -46.28
C LEU A 130 -21.54 -59.98 -45.00
N LEU A 131 -22.13 -61.19 -44.99
CA LEU A 131 -22.76 -61.77 -43.80
C LEU A 131 -21.76 -62.14 -42.70
N GLN A 132 -20.52 -62.51 -43.05
CA GLN A 132 -19.45 -62.73 -42.06
C GLN A 132 -19.02 -61.43 -41.38
N GLY A 133 -18.89 -60.34 -42.15
CA GLY A 133 -18.58 -59.02 -41.62
C GLY A 133 -19.73 -58.41 -40.81
N MET A 134 -20.96 -58.55 -41.28
CA MET A 134 -22.16 -58.02 -40.62
C MET A 134 -23.27 -59.09 -40.52
N PRO A 135 -23.23 -59.96 -39.48
CA PRO A 135 -24.20 -61.06 -39.30
C PRO A 135 -25.67 -60.64 -39.09
N THR A 136 -25.93 -59.33 -38.98
CA THR A 136 -27.26 -58.73 -38.79
C THR A 136 -27.90 -58.21 -40.07
N LEU A 137 -27.25 -58.33 -41.24
CA LEU A 137 -27.82 -57.93 -42.53
C LEU A 137 -29.13 -58.65 -42.82
N THR A 138 -30.15 -57.90 -43.27
CA THR A 138 -31.34 -58.53 -43.86
C THR A 138 -31.02 -59.00 -45.29
N PRO A 139 -31.77 -59.98 -45.85
CA PRO A 139 -31.62 -60.38 -47.25
C PRO A 139 -31.84 -59.23 -48.25
N ASP A 140 -32.63 -58.22 -47.87
CA ASP A 140 -32.92 -57.08 -48.72
C ASP A 140 -31.81 -56.01 -48.65
N ASP A 141 -31.21 -55.77 -47.47
CA ASP A 141 -29.99 -54.94 -47.36
C ASP A 141 -28.82 -55.57 -48.13
N LEU A 142 -28.67 -56.89 -48.02
CA LEU A 142 -27.65 -57.67 -48.71
C LEU A 142 -27.80 -57.58 -50.24
N ARG A 143 -29.01 -57.80 -50.76
CA ARG A 143 -29.32 -57.65 -52.19
C ARG A 143 -29.09 -56.21 -52.66
N THR A 144 -29.59 -55.23 -51.90
CA THR A 144 -29.45 -53.80 -52.21
C THR A 144 -27.99 -53.37 -52.23
N THR A 145 -27.16 -53.87 -51.31
CA THR A 145 -25.71 -53.60 -51.27
C THR A 145 -25.04 -54.14 -52.52
N LEU A 146 -25.23 -55.43 -52.83
CA LEU A 146 -24.64 -56.07 -54.01
C LEU A 146 -25.03 -55.37 -55.33
N GLN A 147 -26.25 -54.83 -55.43
CA GLN A 147 -26.74 -54.06 -56.58
C GLN A 147 -26.18 -52.63 -56.64
N GLN A 148 -26.02 -51.95 -55.51
CA GLN A 148 -25.56 -50.55 -55.47
C GLN A 148 -24.04 -50.39 -55.63
N THR A 149 -23.25 -51.45 -55.45
CA THR A 149 -21.78 -51.36 -55.43
C THR A 149 -21.10 -51.99 -56.64
N THR A 150 -21.86 -52.32 -57.69
CA THR A 150 -21.34 -52.93 -58.92
C THR A 150 -20.38 -52.02 -59.72
N ILE A 151 -19.78 -52.58 -60.77
CA ILE A 151 -19.37 -51.83 -61.96
C ILE A 151 -20.34 -52.18 -63.09
N ASN A 152 -20.97 -51.16 -63.68
CA ASN A 152 -21.85 -51.32 -64.84
C ASN A 152 -21.13 -52.04 -66.00
N ILE A 153 -21.79 -53.01 -66.65
CA ILE A 153 -21.28 -53.66 -67.86
C ILE A 153 -22.03 -53.08 -69.07
N GLY A 154 -21.33 -52.27 -69.88
CA GLY A 154 -21.94 -51.60 -71.04
C GLY A 154 -22.71 -50.35 -70.67
N VAL A 155 -24.04 -50.46 -70.50
CA VAL A 155 -24.93 -49.31 -70.20
C VAL A 155 -24.88 -49.01 -68.70
N ALA A 156 -24.96 -47.73 -68.32
CA ALA A 156 -24.98 -47.31 -66.92
C ALA A 156 -26.39 -47.44 -66.30
N GLY A 157 -26.48 -48.01 -65.10
CA GLY A 157 -27.74 -48.36 -64.45
C GLY A 157 -28.15 -49.81 -64.73
N PHE A 158 -29.41 -50.14 -64.45
CA PHE A 158 -29.93 -51.48 -64.71
C PHE A 158 -30.17 -51.74 -66.20
N ASP A 159 -29.70 -52.89 -66.70
CA ASP A 159 -30.05 -53.43 -68.02
C ASP A 159 -30.45 -54.92 -67.95
N ASN A 160 -31.28 -55.38 -68.89
CA ASN A 160 -31.81 -56.74 -68.90
C ASN A 160 -30.75 -57.84 -69.17
N ASN A 161 -29.51 -57.51 -69.56
CA ASN A 161 -28.46 -58.48 -69.87
C ASN A 161 -27.44 -58.62 -68.73
N SER A 162 -26.95 -57.51 -68.18
CA SER A 162 -25.96 -57.49 -67.08
C SER A 162 -26.55 -57.21 -65.69
N GLY A 163 -27.85 -56.91 -65.62
CA GLY A 163 -28.50 -56.52 -64.38
C GLY A 163 -28.04 -55.13 -63.94
N PHE A 164 -27.65 -54.99 -62.68
CA PHE A 164 -26.93 -53.81 -62.20
C PHE A 164 -25.42 -53.85 -62.51
N GLY A 165 -24.91 -54.92 -63.14
CA GLY A 165 -23.50 -55.08 -63.53
C GLY A 165 -22.68 -56.02 -62.64
N LEU A 166 -21.36 -55.94 -62.78
CA LEU A 166 -20.38 -56.81 -62.11
C LEU A 166 -20.31 -56.51 -60.61
N ILE A 167 -20.50 -57.51 -59.74
CA ILE A 167 -20.32 -57.35 -58.28
C ILE A 167 -18.89 -56.98 -57.89
N GLN A 168 -18.75 -56.24 -56.79
CA GLN A 168 -17.47 -55.80 -56.23
C GLN A 168 -17.49 -56.02 -54.71
N ALA A 169 -16.69 -56.96 -54.21
CA ALA A 169 -16.71 -57.38 -52.81
C ALA A 169 -16.13 -56.32 -51.86
N ASP A 170 -15.05 -55.66 -52.29
CA ASP A 170 -14.43 -54.51 -51.64
C ASP A 170 -15.43 -53.37 -51.45
N ARG A 171 -16.11 -52.96 -52.53
CA ARG A 171 -17.09 -51.87 -52.50
C ARG A 171 -18.31 -52.23 -51.66
N ALA A 172 -18.75 -53.49 -51.72
CA ALA A 172 -19.87 -53.98 -50.92
C ALA A 172 -19.55 -53.96 -49.41
N LEU A 173 -18.33 -54.32 -49.01
CA LEU A 173 -17.88 -54.19 -47.62
C LEU A 173 -17.76 -52.72 -47.19
N ILE A 174 -17.09 -51.87 -48.00
CA ILE A 174 -16.94 -50.42 -47.76
C ILE A 174 -18.31 -49.72 -47.63
N LYS A 175 -19.31 -50.14 -48.41
CA LYS A 175 -20.70 -49.62 -48.36
C LYS A 175 -21.42 -49.93 -47.05
N LEU A 176 -21.06 -51.02 -46.38
CA LEU A 176 -21.61 -51.44 -45.09
C LEU A 176 -20.81 -50.94 -43.88
N HIS A 177 -19.60 -50.44 -44.11
CA HIS A 177 -18.68 -49.99 -43.08
C HIS A 177 -19.21 -48.73 -42.37
N GLN A 178 -19.34 -48.80 -41.05
CA GLN A 178 -19.84 -47.73 -40.19
C GLN A 178 -18.96 -47.54 -38.96
N LEU A 179 -18.06 -46.56 -39.03
CA LEU A 179 -17.43 -45.94 -37.87
C LEU A 179 -18.33 -44.82 -37.34
N ALA A 180 -18.71 -44.87 -36.06
CA ALA A 180 -19.55 -43.87 -35.40
C ALA A 180 -19.00 -43.48 -34.02
N ILE A 181 -19.04 -42.18 -33.67
CA ILE A 181 -18.89 -41.72 -32.29
C ILE A 181 -20.25 -41.89 -31.59
N THR A 182 -20.28 -42.71 -30.54
CA THR A 182 -21.50 -43.07 -29.80
C THR A 182 -21.67 -42.28 -28.51
N ALA A 183 -20.59 -41.73 -27.94
CA ALA A 183 -20.66 -40.77 -26.84
C ALA A 183 -19.49 -39.78 -26.86
N GLY A 184 -19.75 -38.52 -26.47
CA GLY A 184 -18.74 -37.47 -26.39
C GLY A 184 -18.34 -36.86 -27.74
N PRO A 185 -17.18 -36.19 -27.83
CA PRO A 185 -16.20 -36.00 -26.76
C PRO A 185 -16.76 -35.18 -25.59
N THR A 186 -16.36 -35.53 -24.37
CA THR A 186 -16.69 -34.78 -23.14
C THR A 186 -15.43 -34.18 -22.52
N ALA A 187 -15.60 -33.16 -21.68
CA ALA A 187 -14.52 -32.48 -20.97
C ALA A 187 -14.94 -32.14 -19.54
N THR A 188 -14.23 -32.68 -18.56
CA THR A 188 -14.55 -32.54 -17.13
C THR A 188 -13.32 -32.09 -16.34
N PRO A 189 -13.35 -30.92 -15.66
CA PRO A 189 -14.37 -29.88 -15.73
C PRO A 189 -14.30 -29.07 -17.03
N SER A 190 -15.43 -28.51 -17.48
CA SER A 190 -15.52 -27.68 -18.70
C SER A 190 -14.95 -26.25 -18.54
N SER A 191 -14.50 -25.87 -17.34
CA SER A 191 -13.75 -24.64 -17.11
C SER A 191 -12.69 -24.79 -16.01
N VAL A 192 -11.48 -24.34 -16.32
CA VAL A 192 -10.29 -24.43 -15.45
C VAL A 192 -9.56 -23.09 -15.35
N SER A 193 -8.74 -22.97 -14.32
CA SER A 193 -7.67 -21.98 -14.24
C SER A 193 -6.55 -22.29 -15.26
N PRO A 194 -5.67 -21.33 -15.57
CA PRO A 194 -4.43 -21.59 -16.28
C PRO A 194 -3.61 -22.69 -15.60
N GLY A 195 -3.10 -23.66 -16.38
CA GLY A 195 -2.39 -24.83 -15.85
C GLY A 195 -3.28 -25.89 -15.19
N GLY A 196 -4.60 -25.67 -15.10
CA GLY A 196 -5.54 -26.68 -14.61
C GLY A 196 -5.75 -27.82 -15.60
N THR A 197 -5.99 -29.03 -15.08
CA THR A 197 -6.20 -30.25 -15.87
C THR A 197 -7.68 -30.51 -16.14
N VAL A 198 -7.95 -31.14 -17.29
CA VAL A 198 -9.28 -31.53 -17.75
C VAL A 198 -9.20 -32.97 -18.27
N SER A 199 -10.00 -33.86 -17.67
CA SER A 199 -10.19 -35.22 -18.18
C SER A 199 -11.11 -35.18 -19.39
N LEU A 200 -10.64 -35.75 -20.50
CA LEU A 200 -11.38 -35.89 -21.75
C LEU A 200 -11.78 -37.35 -21.94
N SER A 201 -12.84 -37.59 -22.71
CA SER A 201 -13.20 -38.95 -23.14
C SER A 201 -14.10 -38.94 -24.37
N VAL A 202 -13.96 -39.96 -25.21
CA VAL A 202 -14.87 -40.25 -26.33
C VAL A 202 -15.17 -41.76 -26.36
N THR A 203 -16.36 -42.14 -26.80
CA THR A 203 -16.71 -43.53 -27.11
C THR A 203 -17.11 -43.61 -28.57
N ALA A 204 -16.57 -44.58 -29.28
CA ALA A 204 -16.84 -44.84 -30.68
C ALA A 204 -16.92 -46.35 -30.92
N THR A 205 -17.57 -46.73 -32.01
CA THR A 205 -17.76 -48.12 -32.44
C THR A 205 -17.51 -48.24 -33.93
N ASP A 206 -16.72 -49.23 -34.31
CA ASP A 206 -16.63 -49.74 -35.67
C ASP A 206 -17.46 -51.02 -35.79
N ASN A 207 -18.31 -51.13 -36.81
CA ASN A 207 -19.20 -52.29 -36.95
C ASN A 207 -18.51 -53.57 -37.44
N PHE A 208 -17.29 -53.47 -37.99
CA PHE A 208 -16.45 -54.62 -38.34
C PHE A 208 -15.41 -54.96 -37.25
N GLY A 209 -15.36 -54.21 -36.15
CA GLY A 209 -14.49 -54.48 -34.99
C GLY A 209 -13.02 -54.07 -35.18
N HIS A 210 -12.70 -53.18 -36.12
CA HIS A 210 -11.33 -52.70 -36.32
C HIS A 210 -10.78 -51.97 -35.06
N PRO A 211 -9.48 -52.11 -34.74
CA PRO A 211 -8.86 -51.36 -33.65
C PRO A 211 -8.93 -49.85 -33.87
N LEU A 212 -9.57 -49.13 -32.94
CA LEU A 212 -9.71 -47.68 -33.03
C LEU A 212 -8.48 -46.94 -32.50
N SER A 213 -8.04 -45.95 -33.28
CA SER A 213 -7.02 -44.97 -32.93
C SER A 213 -7.64 -43.58 -32.73
N TYR A 214 -7.01 -42.76 -31.91
CA TYR A 214 -7.48 -41.43 -31.55
C TYR A 214 -6.40 -40.40 -31.85
N ALA A 215 -6.81 -39.18 -32.21
CA ALA A 215 -5.92 -38.04 -32.39
C ALA A 215 -6.59 -36.77 -31.84
N TRP A 216 -6.12 -36.31 -30.68
CA TRP A 216 -6.61 -35.12 -30.00
C TRP A 216 -5.81 -33.87 -30.37
N VAL A 217 -6.52 -32.79 -30.69
CA VAL A 217 -5.93 -31.49 -31.03
C VAL A 217 -6.72 -30.39 -30.33
N ALA A 218 -6.02 -29.53 -29.60
CA ALA A 218 -6.58 -28.33 -28.98
C ALA A 218 -6.22 -27.07 -29.79
N THR A 219 -7.13 -26.10 -29.80
CA THR A 219 -6.95 -24.79 -30.44
C THR A 219 -7.44 -23.69 -29.49
N CYS A 220 -6.54 -22.85 -29.00
CA CYS A 220 -6.79 -21.82 -27.99
C CYS A 220 -6.55 -20.41 -28.54
N THR A 221 -7.44 -19.94 -29.42
CA THR A 221 -7.26 -18.68 -30.16
C THR A 221 -7.05 -17.46 -29.23
N GLY A 222 -5.88 -16.83 -29.35
CA GLY A 222 -5.50 -15.67 -28.56
C GLY A 222 -4.77 -15.99 -27.24
N LEU A 223 -4.36 -17.25 -27.02
CA LEU A 223 -3.38 -17.64 -26.02
C LEU A 223 -2.03 -17.97 -26.68
N THR A 224 -0.96 -18.09 -25.88
CA THR A 224 0.41 -18.33 -26.38
C THR A 224 0.72 -19.80 -26.71
N SER A 225 -0.13 -20.73 -26.28
CA SER A 225 -0.09 -22.15 -26.66
C SER A 225 -1.48 -22.78 -26.55
N ASN A 226 -1.62 -24.00 -27.07
CA ASN A 226 -2.88 -24.77 -27.07
C ASN A 226 -3.03 -25.73 -25.88
N GLY A 227 -2.22 -25.56 -24.81
CA GLY A 227 -2.11 -26.54 -23.74
C GLY A 227 -1.31 -27.77 -24.15
N VAL A 228 -1.34 -28.82 -23.32
CA VAL A 228 -0.59 -30.07 -23.50
C VAL A 228 -1.46 -31.26 -23.11
N PHE A 229 -1.47 -32.32 -23.90
CA PHE A 229 -2.08 -33.61 -23.53
C PHE A 229 -1.02 -34.51 -22.88
N ASP A 230 -1.42 -35.36 -21.94
CA ASP A 230 -0.58 -36.45 -21.41
C ASP A 230 -0.28 -37.51 -22.49
N ASP A 231 -1.31 -37.95 -23.22
CA ASP A 231 -1.22 -38.77 -24.43
C ASP A 231 -2.31 -38.35 -25.44
N ALA A 232 -1.93 -37.62 -26.49
CA ALA A 232 -2.87 -37.18 -27.53
C ALA A 232 -3.44 -38.32 -28.40
N THR A 233 -3.03 -39.58 -28.18
CA THR A 233 -3.51 -40.78 -28.89
C THR A 233 -4.41 -41.69 -28.05
N ALA A 234 -4.59 -41.40 -26.75
CA ALA A 234 -5.48 -42.15 -25.88
C ALA A 234 -6.96 -41.87 -26.14
N GLN A 235 -7.83 -42.82 -25.80
CA GLN A 235 -9.30 -42.65 -25.85
C GLN A 235 -9.82 -41.62 -24.83
N ALA A 236 -9.14 -41.50 -23.68
CA ALA A 236 -9.54 -40.65 -22.57
C ALA A 236 -8.34 -39.94 -21.89
N PRO A 237 -7.73 -38.94 -22.58
CA PRO A 237 -6.55 -38.25 -22.09
C PRO A 237 -6.84 -37.12 -21.10
N THR A 238 -5.81 -36.66 -20.41
CA THR A 238 -5.82 -35.42 -19.62
C THR A 238 -5.21 -34.28 -20.42
N TRP A 239 -5.99 -33.22 -20.65
CA TRP A 239 -5.48 -31.98 -21.22
C TRP A 239 -5.18 -30.95 -20.13
N THR A 240 -3.97 -30.41 -20.14
CA THR A 240 -3.52 -29.34 -19.24
C THR A 240 -3.65 -27.99 -19.94
N ALA A 241 -4.43 -27.09 -19.35
CA ALA A 241 -4.74 -25.79 -19.95
C ALA A 241 -3.52 -24.86 -20.04
N PRO A 242 -3.39 -24.08 -21.14
CA PRO A 242 -2.31 -23.12 -21.32
C PRO A 242 -2.41 -21.91 -20.36
N ALA A 243 -1.35 -21.10 -20.34
CA ALA A 243 -1.35 -19.83 -19.63
C ALA A 243 -2.35 -18.84 -20.26
N ASN A 244 -3.27 -18.30 -19.46
CA ASN A 244 -4.14 -17.17 -19.84
C ASN A 244 -3.89 -15.97 -18.93
N THR A 245 -3.14 -15.00 -19.46
CA THR A 245 -2.85 -13.70 -18.86
C THR A 245 -3.57 -12.56 -19.59
N THR A 246 -4.57 -12.86 -20.42
CA THR A 246 -5.15 -11.88 -21.35
C THR A 246 -6.06 -10.86 -20.66
N GLY A 247 -6.57 -11.17 -19.46
CA GLY A 247 -7.57 -10.41 -18.73
C GLY A 247 -9.02 -10.82 -19.05
N ALA A 248 -9.22 -11.88 -19.81
CA ALA A 248 -10.53 -12.42 -20.13
C ALA A 248 -10.46 -13.95 -20.28
N SER A 249 -11.51 -14.66 -19.89
CA SER A 249 -11.62 -16.09 -20.15
C SER A 249 -11.56 -16.38 -21.66
N LYS A 250 -10.90 -17.47 -22.05
CA LYS A 250 -10.78 -17.92 -23.44
C LYS A 250 -11.34 -19.33 -23.59
N THR A 251 -12.08 -19.55 -24.67
CA THR A 251 -12.58 -20.87 -25.03
C THR A 251 -11.57 -21.55 -25.93
N CYS A 252 -11.05 -22.70 -25.50
CA CYS A 252 -10.28 -23.61 -26.33
C CYS A 252 -11.23 -24.64 -26.95
N ALA A 253 -11.11 -24.85 -28.26
CA ALA A 253 -11.78 -25.95 -28.95
C ALA A 253 -10.87 -27.18 -28.89
N VAL A 254 -11.36 -28.27 -28.31
CA VAL A 254 -10.64 -29.55 -28.17
C VAL A 254 -11.33 -30.57 -29.08
N LYS A 255 -10.69 -30.88 -30.20
CA LYS A 255 -11.17 -31.82 -31.22
C LYS A 255 -10.54 -33.20 -30.99
N VAL A 256 -11.34 -34.25 -31.08
CA VAL A 256 -10.84 -35.61 -31.34
C VAL A 256 -11.15 -36.00 -32.78
N THR A 257 -10.21 -36.71 -33.41
CA THR A 257 -10.48 -37.52 -34.61
C THR A 257 -10.30 -38.99 -34.21
N VAL A 258 -11.28 -39.82 -34.55
CA VAL A 258 -11.24 -41.27 -34.36
C VAL A 258 -11.05 -41.91 -35.73
N SER A 259 -10.13 -42.86 -35.84
CA SER A 259 -9.83 -43.57 -37.09
C SER A 259 -9.71 -45.08 -36.85
N ASP A 260 -10.22 -45.86 -37.79
CA ASP A 260 -10.13 -47.33 -37.81
C ASP A 260 -8.91 -47.86 -38.59
N GLY A 261 -8.14 -46.97 -39.22
CA GLY A 261 -7.03 -47.31 -40.10
C GLY A 261 -7.43 -47.68 -41.54
N GLN A 262 -8.71 -47.85 -41.84
CA GLN A 262 -9.24 -48.26 -43.16
C GLN A 262 -9.74 -47.06 -43.99
N ASN A 263 -9.29 -45.85 -43.65
CA ASN A 263 -9.71 -44.55 -44.18
C ASN A 263 -11.07 -44.02 -43.67
N PHE A 264 -11.80 -44.75 -42.82
CA PHE A 264 -12.96 -44.20 -42.14
C PHE A 264 -12.51 -43.35 -40.95
N ASN A 265 -13.06 -42.14 -40.86
CA ASN A 265 -12.68 -41.16 -39.85
C ASN A 265 -13.93 -40.44 -39.34
N GLN A 266 -14.08 -40.37 -38.03
CA GLN A 266 -15.10 -39.55 -37.38
C GLN A 266 -14.43 -38.47 -36.53
N ALA A 267 -15.11 -37.35 -36.29
CA ALA A 267 -14.58 -36.30 -35.46
C ALA A 267 -15.65 -35.60 -34.62
N GLY A 268 -15.29 -35.26 -33.39
CA GLY A 268 -16.10 -34.46 -32.48
C GLY A 268 -15.26 -33.35 -31.85
N THR A 269 -15.91 -32.28 -31.38
CA THR A 269 -15.24 -31.17 -30.70
C THR A 269 -15.98 -30.80 -29.42
N VAL A 270 -15.24 -30.61 -28.33
CA VAL A 270 -15.73 -30.09 -27.06
C VAL A 270 -15.04 -28.76 -26.74
N SER A 271 -15.76 -27.85 -26.07
CA SER A 271 -15.24 -26.52 -25.70
C SER A 271 -14.86 -26.46 -24.23
N VAL A 272 -13.68 -25.93 -23.93
CA VAL A 272 -13.16 -25.76 -22.56
C VAL A 272 -12.84 -24.29 -22.30
N THR A 273 -13.38 -23.73 -21.21
CA THR A 273 -13.16 -22.32 -20.84
C THR A 273 -11.98 -22.17 -19.89
N VAL A 274 -10.84 -21.71 -20.40
CA VAL A 274 -9.66 -21.34 -19.61
C VAL A 274 -9.85 -19.93 -19.06
N ARG A 275 -10.05 -19.81 -17.75
CA ARG A 275 -10.17 -18.52 -17.05
C ARG A 275 -8.83 -17.76 -17.08
N SER A 276 -8.84 -16.45 -16.87
CA SER A 276 -7.63 -15.63 -16.86
C SER A 276 -7.14 -15.40 -15.44
N VAL A 277 -5.82 -15.35 -15.23
CA VAL A 277 -5.29 -14.66 -14.04
C VAL A 277 -5.71 -13.17 -14.07
N PRO A 278 -5.75 -12.49 -12.92
CA PRO A 278 -5.95 -11.05 -12.84
C PRO A 278 -4.95 -10.31 -13.75
N LYS A 279 -5.43 -9.36 -14.56
CA LYS A 279 -4.56 -8.53 -15.42
C LYS A 279 -4.60 -7.09 -14.96
N ILE A 280 -3.52 -6.62 -14.33
CA ILE A 280 -3.38 -5.24 -13.88
C ILE A 280 -3.06 -4.33 -15.08
N THR A 281 -3.77 -3.22 -15.21
CA THR A 281 -3.52 -2.18 -16.22
C THR A 281 -2.87 -0.94 -15.63
N THR A 282 -3.33 -0.43 -14.48
CA THR A 282 -2.74 0.74 -13.82
C THR A 282 -2.77 0.65 -12.28
N LEU A 283 -1.90 1.42 -11.64
CA LEU A 283 -1.90 1.69 -10.20
C LEU A 283 -2.13 3.19 -10.01
N ALA A 284 -3.05 3.59 -9.12
CA ALA A 284 -3.40 4.97 -8.85
C ALA A 284 -3.55 5.21 -7.32
N PRO A 285 -2.67 6.02 -6.70
CA PRO A 285 -1.48 6.65 -7.26
C PRO A 285 -0.37 5.63 -7.61
N LEU A 286 0.63 6.07 -8.39
CA LEU A 286 1.86 5.28 -8.66
C LEU A 286 2.87 5.33 -7.49
N SER A 287 2.65 6.21 -6.51
CA SER A 287 3.50 6.35 -5.33
C SER A 287 2.72 6.81 -4.10
N GLY A 288 3.24 6.51 -2.91
CA GLY A 288 2.70 7.01 -1.65
C GLY A 288 3.29 6.34 -0.40
N PRO A 289 3.11 6.94 0.78
CA PRO A 289 3.59 6.38 2.03
C PRO A 289 2.79 5.15 2.51
N VAL A 290 3.32 4.45 3.52
CA VAL A 290 2.59 3.40 4.26
C VAL A 290 1.23 3.90 4.74
N GLY A 291 0.17 3.16 4.41
CA GLY A 291 -1.23 3.55 4.64
C GLY A 291 -1.91 4.32 3.50
N THR A 292 -1.20 4.66 2.41
CA THR A 292 -1.87 5.11 1.18
C THR A 292 -2.74 3.99 0.62
N VAL A 293 -3.99 4.31 0.27
CA VAL A 293 -4.85 3.39 -0.49
C VAL A 293 -4.52 3.50 -1.97
N VAL A 294 -4.08 2.39 -2.56
CA VAL A 294 -3.81 2.24 -3.99
C VAL A 294 -5.05 1.66 -4.65
N THR A 295 -5.61 2.37 -5.62
CA THR A 295 -6.59 1.81 -6.55
C THR A 295 -5.85 1.12 -7.70
N ILE A 296 -6.14 -0.16 -7.88
CA ILE A 296 -5.51 -1.05 -8.85
C ILE A 296 -6.56 -1.38 -9.90
N THR A 297 -6.37 -0.89 -11.13
CA THR A 297 -7.30 -1.15 -12.23
C THR A 297 -6.82 -2.32 -13.09
N GLY A 298 -7.75 -3.01 -13.75
CA GLY A 298 -7.43 -4.17 -14.55
C GLY A 298 -8.63 -4.87 -15.14
N LEU A 299 -8.45 -6.15 -15.47
CA LEU A 299 -9.47 -7.06 -15.99
C LEU A 299 -9.37 -8.41 -15.26
N SER A 300 -10.50 -9.13 -15.15
CA SER A 300 -10.63 -10.36 -14.34
C SER A 300 -10.23 -10.16 -12.87
N LEU A 301 -10.59 -9.02 -12.26
CA LEU A 301 -10.25 -8.70 -10.87
C LEU A 301 -11.30 -9.16 -9.83
N GLY A 302 -12.50 -9.58 -10.26
CA GLY A 302 -13.65 -9.81 -9.38
C GLY A 302 -13.53 -10.99 -8.40
N THR A 303 -12.50 -11.82 -8.54
CA THR A 303 -12.18 -12.97 -7.66
C THR A 303 -10.85 -12.80 -6.92
N VAL A 304 -10.28 -11.58 -6.92
CA VAL A 304 -9.05 -11.27 -6.20
C VAL A 304 -9.30 -11.24 -4.69
N THR A 305 -8.50 -11.99 -3.94
CA THR A 305 -8.57 -12.07 -2.46
C THR A 305 -7.53 -11.19 -1.79
N ASP A 306 -6.33 -11.11 -2.38
CA ASP A 306 -5.16 -10.50 -1.74
C ASP A 306 -4.35 -9.63 -2.71
N VAL A 307 -3.71 -8.61 -2.15
CA VAL A 307 -2.75 -7.73 -2.83
C VAL A 307 -1.39 -7.87 -2.15
N THR A 308 -0.39 -8.31 -2.91
CA THR A 308 0.97 -8.50 -2.42
C THR A 308 1.89 -7.41 -2.94
N PHE A 309 2.44 -6.61 -2.03
CA PHE A 309 3.54 -5.70 -2.31
C PHE A 309 4.89 -6.43 -2.22
N SER A 310 5.93 -5.82 -2.78
CA SER A 310 7.29 -6.39 -2.82
C SER A 310 7.82 -6.80 -1.44
N LEU A 311 8.65 -7.85 -1.41
CA LEU A 311 9.04 -8.61 -0.21
C LEU A 311 7.87 -9.34 0.48
N ASN A 312 6.93 -9.86 -0.32
CA ASN A 312 5.78 -10.67 0.12
C ASN A 312 4.91 -9.98 1.19
N GLN A 313 4.76 -8.67 1.11
CA GLN A 313 3.97 -7.88 2.05
C GLN A 313 2.50 -7.88 1.58
N THR A 314 1.77 -8.92 1.98
CA THR A 314 0.40 -9.19 1.57
C THR A 314 -0.63 -8.52 2.48
N VAL A 315 -1.66 -7.94 1.87
CA VAL A 315 -2.86 -7.39 2.52
C VAL A 315 -4.13 -7.89 1.82
N PRO A 316 -5.26 -8.05 2.53
CA PRO A 316 -6.52 -8.41 1.90
C PRO A 316 -6.98 -7.34 0.92
N ALA A 317 -7.54 -7.76 -0.20
CA ALA A 317 -8.13 -6.89 -1.20
C ALA A 317 -9.45 -6.27 -0.68
N THR A 318 -9.67 -4.99 -0.96
CA THR A 318 -10.89 -4.26 -0.60
C THR A 318 -11.53 -3.60 -1.82
N MET A 319 -12.82 -3.24 -1.73
CA MET A 319 -13.60 -2.65 -2.82
C MET A 319 -13.46 -3.41 -4.17
N VAL A 320 -13.43 -4.75 -4.08
CA VAL A 320 -13.18 -5.64 -5.22
C VAL A 320 -14.34 -5.63 -6.20
N THR A 321 -14.02 -5.46 -7.48
CA THR A 321 -14.95 -5.47 -8.62
C THR A 321 -14.30 -6.17 -9.80
N ALA A 322 -15.03 -6.39 -10.91
CA ALA A 322 -14.47 -7.04 -12.10
C ALA A 322 -13.23 -6.32 -12.71
N THR A 323 -13.10 -5.00 -12.48
CA THR A 323 -12.09 -4.14 -13.12
C THR A 323 -11.29 -3.25 -12.16
N SER A 324 -11.59 -3.25 -10.86
CA SER A 324 -10.90 -2.45 -9.84
C SER A 324 -10.80 -3.18 -8.51
N VAL A 325 -9.66 -3.00 -7.83
CA VAL A 325 -9.35 -3.46 -6.46
C VAL A 325 -8.72 -2.29 -5.72
N GLN A 326 -8.92 -2.19 -4.40
CA GLN A 326 -8.17 -1.29 -3.52
C GLN A 326 -7.37 -2.06 -2.47
N ALA A 327 -6.22 -1.51 -2.09
CA ALA A 327 -5.41 -2.00 -0.98
C ALA A 327 -4.62 -0.86 -0.33
N ALA A 328 -4.48 -0.88 1.00
CA ALA A 328 -3.61 0.04 1.72
C ALA A 328 -2.17 -0.49 1.72
N VAL A 329 -1.19 0.37 1.41
CA VAL A 329 0.25 0.03 1.47
C VAL A 329 0.62 -0.42 2.89
N PRO A 330 1.01 -1.69 3.13
CA PRO A 330 1.31 -2.17 4.47
C PRO A 330 2.64 -1.62 5.02
N ALA A 331 2.79 -1.63 6.34
CA ALA A 331 4.09 -1.43 6.97
C ALA A 331 5.07 -2.53 6.50
N GLY A 332 6.31 -2.16 6.21
CA GLY A 332 7.31 -3.07 5.66
C GLY A 332 7.28 -3.20 4.12
N ALA A 333 6.28 -2.65 3.43
CA ALA A 333 6.29 -2.57 1.97
C ALA A 333 7.48 -1.73 1.48
N VAL A 334 8.13 -2.21 0.41
CA VAL A 334 9.19 -1.51 -0.32
C VAL A 334 8.78 -1.27 -1.77
N THR A 335 9.46 -0.35 -2.44
CA THR A 335 9.25 -0.05 -3.86
C THR A 335 9.49 -1.27 -4.75
N GLY A 336 8.55 -1.54 -5.66
CA GLY A 336 8.62 -2.67 -6.59
C GLY A 336 7.25 -3.00 -7.18
N LEU A 337 7.16 -4.15 -7.85
CA LEU A 337 5.90 -4.59 -8.47
C LEU A 337 4.86 -4.98 -7.40
N VAL A 338 3.59 -4.84 -7.77
CA VAL A 338 2.41 -5.23 -6.99
C VAL A 338 1.76 -6.42 -7.67
N GLN A 339 1.34 -7.41 -6.89
CA GLN A 339 0.65 -8.60 -7.37
C GLN A 339 -0.77 -8.69 -6.83
N LEU A 340 -1.68 -9.27 -7.62
CA LEU A 340 -3.04 -9.60 -7.20
C LEU A 340 -3.22 -11.12 -7.22
N THR A 341 -3.66 -11.70 -6.11
CA THR A 341 -3.89 -13.15 -5.99
C THR A 341 -5.36 -13.47 -6.13
N SER A 342 -5.68 -14.51 -6.90
CA SER A 342 -7.03 -15.07 -7.04
C SER A 342 -6.97 -16.60 -7.05
N PRO A 343 -8.11 -17.31 -6.91
CA PRO A 343 -8.17 -18.76 -7.09
C PRO A 343 -7.71 -19.25 -8.47
N ASP A 344 -7.73 -18.40 -9.50
CA ASP A 344 -7.25 -18.70 -10.85
C ASP A 344 -5.76 -18.37 -11.06
N GLY A 345 -5.06 -17.90 -10.02
CA GLY A 345 -3.64 -17.57 -10.04
C GLY A 345 -3.36 -16.07 -9.84
N THR A 346 -2.11 -15.66 -10.10
CA THR A 346 -1.58 -14.34 -9.76
C THR A 346 -1.40 -13.42 -10.98
N GLY A 347 -1.87 -12.18 -10.85
CA GLY A 347 -1.52 -11.06 -11.72
C GLY A 347 -0.33 -10.28 -11.17
N THR A 348 0.47 -9.65 -12.03
CA THR A 348 1.57 -8.74 -11.64
C THR A 348 1.45 -7.40 -12.38
N SER A 349 1.83 -6.29 -11.73
CA SER A 349 1.72 -4.95 -12.30
C SER A 349 2.75 -4.70 -13.40
N PRO A 350 2.40 -3.92 -14.46
CA PRO A 350 3.34 -3.59 -15.52
C PRO A 350 4.41 -2.56 -15.09
N VAL A 351 4.19 -1.90 -13.95
CA VAL A 351 5.07 -0.88 -13.37
C VAL A 351 5.18 -1.07 -11.86
N ALA A 352 6.26 -0.58 -11.26
CA ALA A 352 6.45 -0.59 -9.82
C ALA A 352 5.63 0.51 -9.11
N PHE A 353 5.09 0.19 -7.94
CA PHE A 353 4.62 1.20 -6.99
C PHE A 353 5.81 1.72 -6.19
N LYS A 354 5.93 3.05 -6.04
CA LYS A 354 6.97 3.68 -5.20
C LYS A 354 6.46 3.98 -3.79
N VAL A 355 7.02 3.32 -2.78
CA VAL A 355 6.72 3.62 -1.38
C VAL A 355 7.49 4.88 -0.98
N THR A 356 6.81 5.99 -0.74
CA THR A 356 7.50 7.24 -0.33
C THR A 356 7.80 7.21 1.18
N PRO A 357 8.80 7.96 1.67
CA PRO A 357 9.07 8.05 3.11
C PRO A 357 7.85 8.55 3.89
N LYS A 358 7.63 8.00 5.08
CA LYS A 358 6.61 8.46 6.04
C LYS A 358 7.27 8.71 7.39
N ILE A 359 7.31 9.95 7.85
CA ILE A 359 7.74 10.28 9.21
C ILE A 359 6.53 10.07 10.14
N THR A 360 6.71 9.31 11.23
CA THR A 360 5.68 9.12 12.26
C THR A 360 5.87 10.07 13.43
N ASP A 361 7.12 10.25 13.88
CA ASP A 361 7.50 11.19 14.93
C ASP A 361 8.97 11.63 14.77
N PHE A 362 9.40 12.55 15.63
CA PHE A 362 10.79 12.93 15.81
C PHE A 362 11.05 13.41 17.24
N THR A 363 12.27 13.23 17.74
CA THR A 363 12.67 13.66 19.09
C THR A 363 14.16 14.06 19.16
N PRO A 364 14.52 15.14 19.87
CA PRO A 364 13.64 16.13 20.51
C PRO A 364 12.85 16.98 19.48
N GLY A 365 11.83 17.71 19.94
CA GLY A 365 11.05 18.62 19.09
C GLY A 365 11.73 19.97 18.80
N THR A 366 12.79 20.30 19.53
CA THR A 366 13.55 21.55 19.43
C THR A 366 15.04 21.28 19.61
N GLY A 367 15.92 22.15 19.10
CA GLY A 367 17.36 22.00 19.28
C GLY A 367 18.21 23.11 18.68
N VAL A 368 19.51 23.06 18.98
CA VAL A 368 20.53 24.02 18.53
C VAL A 368 21.52 23.35 17.57
N THR A 369 22.29 24.14 16.82
CA THR A 369 23.36 23.64 15.94
C THR A 369 24.26 22.63 16.65
N GLY A 370 24.48 21.47 16.03
CA GLY A 370 25.27 20.37 16.60
C GLY A 370 24.44 19.29 17.31
N ASN A 371 23.24 19.60 17.84
CA ASN A 371 22.38 18.59 18.45
C ASN A 371 21.90 17.56 17.41
N THR A 372 21.73 16.31 17.85
CA THR A 372 21.06 15.25 17.10
C THR A 372 19.54 15.32 17.26
N VAL A 373 18.84 14.87 16.22
CA VAL A 373 17.40 14.58 16.23
C VAL A 373 17.20 13.19 15.63
N THR A 374 16.48 12.33 16.34
CA THR A 374 16.04 11.02 15.85
C THR A 374 14.67 11.21 15.18
N VAL A 375 14.51 10.67 13.98
CA VAL A 375 13.30 10.74 13.15
C VAL A 375 12.86 9.32 12.85
N ASN A 376 11.67 8.90 13.32
CA ASN A 376 11.18 7.54 13.11
C ASN A 376 10.06 7.51 12.06
N GLY A 377 9.83 6.33 11.47
CA GLY A 377 8.86 6.20 10.39
C GLY A 377 8.98 4.94 9.54
N PHE A 378 8.68 5.07 8.25
CA PHE A 378 8.72 3.99 7.26
C PHE A 378 9.35 4.45 5.93
N ASN A 379 10.04 3.53 5.25
CA ASN A 379 10.85 3.74 4.05
C ASN A 379 11.74 5.00 4.12
N LEU A 380 12.33 5.25 5.29
CA LEU A 380 13.22 6.40 5.53
C LEU A 380 14.60 6.23 4.86
N GLN A 381 14.96 5.00 4.49
CA GLN A 381 16.14 4.65 3.70
C GLN A 381 15.77 3.58 2.68
N VAL A 382 16.34 3.67 1.47
CA VAL A 382 16.10 2.72 0.38
C VAL A 382 17.44 2.10 -0.04
N GLY A 383 17.55 0.77 0.09
CA GLY A 383 18.81 0.07 -0.10
C GLY A 383 19.91 0.61 0.81
N THR A 384 21.08 0.90 0.24
CA THR A 384 22.23 1.50 0.93
C THR A 384 22.32 3.02 0.76
N ALA A 385 21.42 3.66 0.02
CA ALA A 385 21.51 5.09 -0.28
C ALA A 385 21.20 5.95 0.96
N THR A 386 22.07 6.93 1.26
CA THR A 386 21.85 7.87 2.37
C THR A 386 20.71 8.84 2.03
N PRO A 387 19.68 8.98 2.88
CA PRO A 387 18.59 9.93 2.64
C PRO A 387 19.05 11.38 2.86
N ILE A 388 18.37 12.32 2.20
CA ILE A 388 18.57 13.76 2.46
C ILE A 388 17.57 14.21 3.53
N VAL A 389 18.07 14.77 4.62
CA VAL A 389 17.26 15.38 5.69
C VAL A 389 17.32 16.91 5.59
N LYS A 390 16.18 17.57 5.84
CA LYS A 390 16.10 19.02 6.07
C LYS A 390 15.27 19.33 7.31
N PHE A 391 15.69 20.37 8.02
CA PHE A 391 14.92 21.04 9.07
C PHE A 391 14.38 22.33 8.47
N GLY A 392 13.06 22.40 8.26
CA GLY A 392 12.46 23.41 7.39
C GLY A 392 13.04 23.28 5.97
N SER A 393 13.45 24.41 5.38
CA SER A 393 14.18 24.43 4.11
C SER A 393 15.70 24.26 4.24
N GLY A 394 16.26 24.31 5.46
CA GLY A 394 17.69 24.21 5.73
C GLY A 394 18.17 22.76 5.92
N PRO A 395 19.46 22.44 5.67
CA PRO A 395 19.96 21.07 5.71
C PRO A 395 19.98 20.47 7.13
N GLY A 396 19.92 19.13 7.21
CA GLY A 396 20.32 18.33 8.36
C GLY A 396 21.30 17.24 7.90
N ALA A 397 22.40 17.02 8.62
CA ALA A 397 23.42 16.04 8.22
C ALA A 397 23.10 14.67 8.83
N VAL A 398 22.92 13.65 8.00
CA VAL A 398 22.62 12.28 8.46
C VAL A 398 23.86 11.64 9.07
N THR A 399 23.72 11.13 10.29
CA THR A 399 24.78 10.40 11.03
C THR A 399 24.57 8.90 11.00
N SER A 400 23.30 8.45 11.00
CA SER A 400 22.91 7.07 10.71
C SER A 400 21.51 7.05 10.09
N ALA A 401 21.24 6.03 9.29
CA ALA A 401 19.94 5.78 8.68
C ALA A 401 19.63 4.29 8.67
N THR A 402 18.34 3.99 8.69
CA THR A 402 17.72 2.68 8.50
C THR A 402 16.35 2.90 7.83
N PRO A 403 15.67 1.86 7.30
CA PRO A 403 14.33 2.02 6.73
C PRO A 403 13.26 2.58 7.68
N THR A 404 13.48 2.54 9.00
CA THR A 404 12.50 2.96 10.03
C THR A 404 12.98 4.06 10.98
N SER A 405 14.26 4.41 10.99
CA SER A 405 14.82 5.48 11.85
C SER A 405 16.05 6.15 11.22
N ILE A 406 16.13 7.48 11.31
CA ILE A 406 17.29 8.30 10.94
C ILE A 406 17.74 9.10 12.16
N VAL A 407 19.05 9.24 12.37
CA VAL A 407 19.62 10.23 13.30
C VAL A 407 20.37 11.30 12.50
N ALA A 408 19.92 12.55 12.58
CA ALA A 408 20.50 13.68 11.86
C ALA A 408 20.91 14.82 12.80
N THR A 409 22.00 15.52 12.49
CA THR A 409 22.46 16.69 13.26
C THR A 409 22.01 18.02 12.65
N ILE A 410 21.61 18.94 13.52
CA ILE A 410 21.19 20.30 13.17
C ILE A 410 22.42 21.10 12.71
N GLN A 411 22.31 21.73 11.56
CA GLN A 411 23.37 22.50 10.90
C GLN A 411 23.20 24.00 11.17
N ALA A 412 24.27 24.79 11.03
CA ALA A 412 24.23 26.24 11.23
C ALA A 412 23.20 26.97 10.33
N THR A 413 22.90 26.37 9.16
CA THR A 413 21.90 26.86 8.19
C THR A 413 20.56 26.15 8.25
N SER A 414 20.32 25.27 9.25
CA SER A 414 18.98 24.71 9.53
C SER A 414 17.97 25.82 9.88
N LEU A 415 16.69 25.54 9.65
CA LEU A 415 15.58 26.47 9.87
C LEU A 415 14.41 25.80 10.59
N THR A 416 13.64 26.59 11.33
CA THR A 416 12.38 26.12 11.93
C THR A 416 11.37 25.78 10.85
N GLY A 417 10.71 24.62 10.97
CA GLY A 417 9.75 24.11 10.01
C GLY A 417 9.57 22.60 10.14
N LYS A 418 8.74 21.99 9.28
CA LYS A 418 8.63 20.53 9.19
C LYS A 418 9.99 19.91 8.85
N ILE A 419 10.23 18.70 9.34
CA ILE A 419 11.35 17.86 8.87
C ILE A 419 10.93 17.24 7.53
N SER A 420 11.82 17.26 6.54
CA SER A 420 11.62 16.48 5.30
C SER A 420 12.72 15.42 5.15
N VAL A 421 12.32 14.20 4.79
CA VAL A 421 13.21 13.09 4.44
C VAL A 421 12.99 12.74 2.97
N THR A 422 14.03 12.86 2.15
CA THR A 422 14.00 12.51 0.72
C THR A 422 14.86 11.27 0.44
N THR A 423 14.26 10.29 -0.24
CA THR A 423 14.92 9.08 -0.77
C THR A 423 14.80 9.05 -2.31
N THR A 424 15.28 7.97 -2.95
CA THR A 424 15.08 7.69 -4.38
C THR A 424 13.60 7.55 -4.80
N ASP A 425 12.73 7.32 -3.81
CA ASP A 425 11.34 6.92 -4.04
C ASP A 425 10.38 8.11 -3.84
N GLY A 426 10.80 9.12 -3.07
CA GLY A 426 10.08 10.38 -2.91
C GLY A 426 10.52 11.15 -1.66
N THR A 427 9.72 12.15 -1.27
CA THR A 427 9.92 12.95 -0.06
C THR A 427 8.76 12.76 0.91
N GLY A 428 9.07 12.39 2.15
CA GLY A 428 8.14 12.46 3.29
C GLY A 428 8.36 13.75 4.09
N MET A 429 7.31 14.22 4.77
CA MET A 429 7.38 15.33 5.73
C MET A 429 6.78 14.92 7.08
N SER A 430 7.24 15.55 8.15
CA SER A 430 6.67 15.37 9.50
C SER A 430 5.28 15.99 9.62
N ALA A 431 4.45 15.45 10.53
CA ALA A 431 3.19 16.09 10.93
C ALA A 431 3.46 17.45 11.61
N ASP A 432 4.33 17.43 12.62
CA ASP A 432 4.67 18.60 13.44
C ASP A 432 5.88 19.39 12.91
N THR A 433 6.06 20.60 13.45
CA THR A 433 7.17 21.50 13.15
C THR A 433 8.32 21.29 14.13
N PHE A 434 9.54 21.11 13.63
CA PHE A 434 10.76 21.15 14.42
C PHE A 434 11.22 22.61 14.60
N THR A 435 11.63 22.98 15.82
CA THR A 435 12.13 24.34 16.11
C THR A 435 13.65 24.40 16.25
N VAL A 436 14.30 25.09 15.31
CA VAL A 436 15.73 25.40 15.39
C VAL A 436 15.90 26.66 16.25
N ILE A 437 16.47 26.49 17.43
CA ILE A 437 16.83 27.59 18.33
C ILE A 437 18.14 28.21 17.80
N LYS A 438 18.11 29.52 17.53
CA LYS A 438 19.27 30.32 17.10
C LYS A 438 19.67 31.28 18.22
N PRO A 439 20.94 31.74 18.27
CA PRO A 439 21.38 32.71 19.26
C PRO A 439 20.48 33.96 19.26
N PRO A 440 20.24 34.58 20.42
CA PRO A 440 19.41 35.78 20.49
C PRO A 440 20.14 36.96 19.86
N THR A 441 19.40 38.03 19.59
CA THR A 441 19.99 39.36 19.34
C THR A 441 19.25 40.39 20.17
N ILE A 442 19.92 41.49 20.55
CA ILE A 442 19.29 42.68 21.13
C ILE A 442 19.49 43.81 20.13
N THR A 443 18.39 44.34 19.58
CA THR A 443 18.43 45.47 18.64
C THR A 443 18.29 46.80 19.35
N ALA A 444 17.43 46.89 20.38
CA ALA A 444 17.26 48.07 21.21
C ALA A 444 16.69 47.71 22.60
N PHE A 445 16.63 48.70 23.48
CA PHE A 445 15.85 48.65 24.71
C PHE A 445 15.27 50.04 25.01
N THR A 446 14.14 50.10 25.70
CA THR A 446 13.45 51.35 26.06
C THR A 446 12.79 51.27 27.44
N PRO A 447 12.92 52.29 28.31
CA PRO A 447 13.74 53.50 28.14
C PRO A 447 15.26 53.19 28.12
N ALA A 448 16.07 54.15 27.69
CA ALA A 448 17.53 54.00 27.64
C ALA A 448 18.21 54.18 29.02
N SER A 449 17.48 54.76 29.98
CA SER A 449 17.91 54.95 31.36
C SER A 449 16.70 55.01 32.29
N GLY A 450 16.93 54.85 33.59
CA GLY A 450 15.92 55.05 34.63
C GLY A 450 16.35 54.51 35.99
N PRO A 451 15.63 54.85 37.08
CA PRO A 451 15.96 54.38 38.42
C PRO A 451 15.64 52.90 38.62
N VAL A 452 16.09 52.35 39.77
CA VAL A 452 15.56 51.09 40.32
C VAL A 452 14.03 51.10 40.31
N GLY A 453 13.41 49.99 39.90
CA GLY A 453 11.98 49.87 39.64
C GLY A 453 11.53 50.24 38.23
N THR A 454 12.40 50.76 37.37
CA THR A 454 12.07 51.05 35.96
C THR A 454 11.70 49.76 35.21
N THR A 455 10.56 49.76 34.53
CA THR A 455 10.22 48.72 33.56
C THR A 455 10.90 49.02 32.23
N VAL A 456 11.72 48.09 31.74
CA VAL A 456 12.42 48.18 30.45
C VAL A 456 11.90 47.10 29.50
N THR A 457 11.63 47.51 28.26
CA THR A 457 11.31 46.61 27.15
C THR A 457 12.56 46.44 26.29
N ILE A 458 13.04 45.21 26.17
CA ILE A 458 14.17 44.80 25.32
C ILE A 458 13.59 44.24 24.02
N THR A 459 14.06 44.74 22.87
CA THR A 459 13.67 44.24 21.54
C THR A 459 14.83 43.57 20.82
N GLY A 460 14.52 42.61 19.94
CA GLY A 460 15.54 41.75 19.36
C GLY A 460 15.00 40.64 18.47
N THR A 461 15.72 39.51 18.41
CA THR A 461 15.28 38.28 17.71
C THR A 461 15.64 37.02 18.51
N ASN A 462 14.94 35.91 18.24
CA ASN A 462 15.06 34.60 18.91
C ASN A 462 14.87 34.65 20.44
N LEU A 463 14.15 35.67 20.93
CA LEU A 463 13.94 35.93 22.35
C LEU A 463 12.94 34.95 23.01
N ASN A 464 12.15 34.22 22.22
CA ASN A 464 11.12 33.27 22.68
C ASN A 464 11.66 32.05 23.46
N SER A 465 12.98 31.87 23.48
CA SER A 465 13.67 30.75 24.15
C SER A 465 14.68 31.23 25.20
N VAL A 466 14.70 32.54 25.51
CA VAL A 466 15.61 33.11 26.50
C VAL A 466 15.26 32.60 27.89
N THR A 467 16.25 32.03 28.56
CA THR A 467 16.16 31.45 29.90
C THR A 467 16.77 32.35 30.97
N GLU A 468 17.51 33.38 30.58
CA GLU A 468 18.19 34.30 31.49
C GLU A 468 18.31 35.70 30.87
N VAL A 469 18.13 36.73 31.70
CA VAL A 469 18.46 38.13 31.38
C VAL A 469 19.39 38.66 32.46
N ARG A 470 20.39 39.47 32.09
CA ARG A 470 21.32 40.15 33.00
C ARG A 470 21.45 41.65 32.67
N LEU A 471 21.83 42.46 33.65
CA LEU A 471 22.41 43.79 33.41
C LEU A 471 23.85 43.78 33.90
N ASN A 472 24.80 43.96 32.98
CA ASN A 472 26.18 43.52 33.17
C ASN A 472 26.20 42.06 33.68
N ASP A 473 26.94 41.75 34.74
CA ASP A 473 26.96 40.42 35.36
C ASP A 473 25.74 40.11 36.25
N VAL A 474 24.90 41.09 36.58
CA VAL A 474 23.80 40.95 37.57
C VAL A 474 22.58 40.26 36.94
N PRO A 475 22.11 39.09 37.45
CA PRO A 475 20.88 38.45 36.98
C PRO A 475 19.63 39.31 37.24
N LEU A 476 18.72 39.34 36.28
CA LEU A 476 17.43 40.02 36.38
C LEU A 476 16.29 39.00 36.44
N PRO A 477 16.01 38.38 37.61
CA PRO A 477 14.89 37.46 37.76
C PRO A 477 13.56 38.17 37.54
N GLY A 478 12.55 37.44 37.04
CA GLY A 478 11.21 38.00 36.79
C GLY A 478 11.04 38.73 35.46
N PHE A 479 11.97 38.57 34.50
CA PHE A 479 11.71 38.97 33.12
C PHE A 479 10.55 38.16 32.52
N ILE A 480 9.79 38.80 31.62
CA ILE A 480 8.67 38.21 30.90
C ILE A 480 9.01 38.21 29.41
N VAL A 481 9.14 37.03 28.84
CA VAL A 481 9.23 36.85 27.38
C VAL A 481 7.83 37.09 26.79
N LEU A 482 7.69 38.13 25.98
CA LEU A 482 6.40 38.49 25.35
C LEU A 482 6.28 37.94 23.93
N SER A 483 7.40 37.82 23.21
CA SER A 483 7.45 37.24 21.86
C SER A 483 8.85 36.80 21.48
N ALA A 484 9.03 36.28 20.25
CA ALA A 484 10.35 36.05 19.66
C ALA A 484 11.18 37.33 19.44
N THR A 485 10.59 38.51 19.60
CA THR A 485 11.20 39.82 19.36
C THR A 485 11.13 40.78 20.53
N MET A 486 10.51 40.40 21.67
CA MET A 486 10.31 41.29 22.81
C MET A 486 10.38 40.57 24.17
N ILE A 487 11.15 41.14 25.09
CA ILE A 487 11.18 40.81 26.53
C ILE A 487 10.86 42.07 27.32
N ARG A 488 10.16 41.94 28.45
CA ARG A 488 9.95 43.01 29.43
C ARG A 488 10.55 42.62 30.77
N ILE A 489 11.29 43.51 31.40
CA ILE A 489 11.96 43.30 32.69
C ILE A 489 11.81 44.55 33.57
N VAL A 490 12.01 44.42 34.88
CA VAL A 490 12.09 45.52 35.85
C VAL A 490 13.52 45.57 36.40
N ILE A 491 14.08 46.78 36.54
CA ILE A 491 15.42 46.99 37.12
C ILE A 491 15.37 46.77 38.65
N PRO A 492 16.05 45.75 39.22
CA PRO A 492 16.08 45.51 40.66
C PRO A 492 17.13 46.40 41.38
N ASP A 493 17.01 46.48 42.69
CA ASP A 493 17.81 47.33 43.59
C ASP A 493 19.33 47.10 43.51
N VAL A 494 19.74 45.88 43.11
CA VAL A 494 21.15 45.45 42.98
C VAL A 494 21.73 45.66 41.57
N ALA A 495 20.98 46.26 40.65
CA ALA A 495 21.43 46.45 39.27
C ALA A 495 22.21 47.76 39.11
N ALA A 496 23.45 47.65 38.59
CA ALA A 496 24.28 48.78 38.22
C ALA A 496 24.22 49.06 36.70
N THR A 497 24.57 50.28 36.30
CA THR A 497 24.69 50.68 34.88
C THR A 497 25.52 49.69 34.06
N GLY A 498 25.00 49.25 32.93
CA GLY A 498 25.62 48.15 32.17
C GLY A 498 24.95 47.84 30.84
N LYS A 499 25.41 46.77 30.19
CA LYS A 499 24.77 46.22 28.98
C LYS A 499 23.75 45.16 29.38
N PHE A 500 22.61 45.09 28.68
CA PHE A 500 21.73 43.95 28.83
C PHE A 500 22.38 42.71 28.20
N GLY A 501 22.42 41.62 28.94
CA GLY A 501 22.68 40.28 28.42
C GLY A 501 21.40 39.47 28.36
N VAL A 502 21.22 38.68 27.30
CA VAL A 502 20.15 37.68 27.20
C VAL A 502 20.75 36.33 26.77
N THR A 503 20.39 35.25 27.46
CA THR A 503 20.93 33.91 27.18
C THR A 503 19.79 32.97 26.79
N ASN A 504 19.92 32.30 25.65
CA ASN A 504 19.07 31.16 25.26
C ASN A 504 19.95 29.91 25.04
N PRO A 505 19.38 28.70 24.84
CA PRO A 505 20.16 27.48 24.68
C PRO A 505 21.19 27.47 23.53
N ALA A 506 21.09 28.36 22.54
CA ALA A 506 22.06 28.52 21.46
C ALA A 506 23.18 29.52 21.76
N GLY A 507 23.09 30.27 22.87
CA GLY A 507 24.15 31.16 23.36
C GLY A 507 23.65 32.49 23.95
N PRO A 508 24.57 33.32 24.46
CA PRO A 508 24.29 34.66 24.94
C PRO A 508 24.32 35.71 23.82
N ALA A 509 23.68 36.85 24.05
CA ALA A 509 23.88 38.08 23.30
C ALA A 509 23.90 39.29 24.24
N LEU A 510 24.68 40.32 23.88
CA LEU A 510 24.82 41.57 24.63
C LEU A 510 24.26 42.75 23.82
N SER A 511 23.72 43.76 24.52
CA SER A 511 23.27 45.00 23.89
C SER A 511 24.45 45.84 23.37
N ALA A 512 24.24 46.53 22.24
CA ALA A 512 25.24 47.48 21.73
C ALA A 512 25.40 48.68 22.69
N ALA A 513 24.27 49.31 23.04
CA ALA A 513 24.19 50.41 24.01
C ALA A 513 24.22 49.93 25.48
N ILE A 514 24.55 50.86 26.37
CA ILE A 514 24.54 50.70 27.83
C ILE A 514 23.23 51.30 28.38
N PHE A 515 22.52 50.57 29.24
CA PHE A 515 21.42 51.11 30.02
C PHE A 515 21.97 51.77 31.28
N LYS A 516 21.58 53.02 31.52
CA LYS A 516 22.01 53.81 32.68
C LYS A 516 20.99 53.74 33.81
N VAL A 517 21.43 53.21 34.95
CA VAL A 517 20.63 53.24 36.19
C VAL A 517 20.75 54.65 36.77
N THR A 518 19.69 55.45 36.71
CA THR A 518 19.74 56.81 37.28
C THR A 518 19.61 56.77 38.79
N PRO A 519 20.13 57.77 39.53
CA PRO A 519 19.91 57.87 40.97
C PRO A 519 18.41 57.85 41.32
N LYS A 520 18.06 57.19 42.42
CA LYS A 520 16.73 57.14 43.01
C LYS A 520 16.82 57.64 44.45
N ILE A 521 16.12 58.72 44.77
CA ILE A 521 16.04 59.24 46.14
C ILE A 521 14.76 58.68 46.78
N ASP A 522 14.91 57.85 47.80
CA ASP A 522 13.81 57.25 48.54
C ASP A 522 13.39 58.10 49.75
N SER A 523 14.36 58.74 50.42
CA SER A 523 14.10 59.65 51.54
C SER A 523 15.26 60.61 51.79
N PHE A 524 15.04 61.62 52.64
CA PHE A 524 16.09 62.49 53.15
C PHE A 524 15.72 63.01 54.54
N LEU A 525 16.72 63.19 55.42
CA LEU A 525 16.53 63.63 56.80
C LEU A 525 17.63 64.62 57.23
N PRO A 526 17.30 65.74 57.90
CA PRO A 526 15.94 66.24 58.14
C PRO A 526 15.26 66.69 56.84
N THR A 527 13.92 66.72 56.84
CA THR A 527 13.12 67.21 55.70
C THR A 527 13.03 68.73 55.62
N THR A 528 13.43 69.42 56.70
CA THR A 528 13.40 70.89 56.81
C THR A 528 14.65 71.37 57.56
N GLY A 529 15.11 72.59 57.29
CA GLY A 529 16.22 73.19 58.04
C GLY A 529 16.74 74.50 57.42
N PRO A 530 17.47 75.32 58.20
CA PRO A 530 18.16 76.49 57.67
C PRO A 530 19.40 76.11 56.85
N ALA A 531 20.02 77.11 56.20
CA ALA A 531 21.35 76.94 55.64
C ALA A 531 22.37 76.48 56.70
N GLY A 532 23.35 75.65 56.29
CA GLY A 532 24.27 74.97 57.19
C GLY A 532 23.74 73.67 57.80
N THR A 533 22.45 73.34 57.64
CA THR A 533 21.92 72.02 58.05
C THR A 533 22.58 70.90 57.25
N ILE A 534 23.03 69.84 57.93
CA ILE A 534 23.48 68.60 57.29
C ILE A 534 22.26 67.72 57.02
N VAL A 535 22.09 67.29 55.77
CA VAL A 535 21.01 66.40 55.32
C VAL A 535 21.63 65.09 54.83
N THR A 536 21.13 63.98 55.35
CA THR A 536 21.40 62.63 54.83
C THR A 536 20.31 62.27 53.83
N ILE A 537 20.71 61.95 52.60
CA ILE A 537 19.83 61.49 51.51
C ILE A 537 20.01 59.97 51.41
N SER A 538 18.91 59.21 51.38
CA SER A 538 18.92 57.75 51.26
C SER A 538 18.18 57.30 50.01
N GLY A 539 18.64 56.20 49.40
CA GLY A 539 18.11 55.77 48.10
C GLY A 539 18.89 54.65 47.42
N SER A 540 18.98 54.70 46.09
CA SER A 540 19.72 53.72 45.26
C SER A 540 20.47 54.40 44.10
N ASN A 541 21.63 53.86 43.74
CA ASN A 541 22.59 54.41 42.77
C ASN A 541 22.87 55.92 42.95
N LEU A 542 22.95 56.38 44.21
CA LEU A 542 23.17 57.79 44.56
C LEU A 542 24.60 58.29 44.29
N ARG A 543 25.54 57.38 44.01
CA ARG A 543 26.93 57.64 43.66
C ARG A 543 27.28 56.88 42.37
N ALA A 544 28.26 57.36 41.62
CA ALA A 544 28.84 56.58 40.53
C ALA A 544 30.00 55.70 41.05
N ALA A 545 30.47 54.73 40.26
CA ALA A 545 31.65 53.94 40.62
C ALA A 545 32.87 54.82 40.93
N THR A 546 33.06 55.90 40.16
CA THR A 546 34.09 56.93 40.36
C THR A 546 33.48 58.32 40.54
N GLY A 547 33.97 59.06 41.54
CA GLY A 547 33.53 60.41 41.89
C GLY A 547 32.41 60.48 42.94
N GLU A 548 32.32 61.61 43.62
CA GLU A 548 31.17 62.01 44.45
C GLU A 548 30.04 62.55 43.56
N PRO A 549 28.76 62.43 43.94
CA PRO A 549 27.65 63.00 43.18
C PRO A 549 27.62 64.53 43.28
N THR A 550 26.95 65.18 42.32
CA THR A 550 26.55 66.59 42.47
C THR A 550 25.15 66.65 43.07
N VAL A 551 25.01 67.28 44.23
CA VAL A 551 23.70 67.49 44.88
C VAL A 551 23.26 68.95 44.73
N LYS A 552 21.95 69.18 44.56
CA LYS A 552 21.34 70.51 44.55
C LYS A 552 20.07 70.56 45.38
N PHE A 553 19.80 71.72 45.97
CA PHE A 553 18.49 72.09 46.54
C PHE A 553 17.82 73.08 45.58
N GLY A 554 16.79 72.62 44.86
CA GLY A 554 16.29 73.31 43.69
C GLY A 554 17.38 73.49 42.64
N ALA A 555 17.65 74.74 42.23
CA ALA A 555 18.71 75.05 41.28
C ALA A 555 20.12 75.13 41.90
N VAL A 556 20.23 75.23 43.23
CA VAL A 556 21.44 75.66 43.93
C VAL A 556 22.35 74.47 44.28
N PRO A 557 23.60 74.40 43.77
CA PRO A 557 24.56 73.37 44.14
C PRO A 557 24.90 73.39 45.63
N ALA A 558 25.07 72.21 46.20
CA ALA A 558 25.36 72.01 47.61
C ALA A 558 26.66 71.21 47.81
N VAL A 559 27.32 71.41 48.95
CA VAL A 559 28.59 70.75 49.26
C VAL A 559 28.29 69.35 49.81
N VAL A 560 28.68 68.33 49.04
CA VAL A 560 28.64 66.92 49.46
C VAL A 560 29.83 66.65 50.37
N THR A 561 29.59 65.92 51.47
CA THR A 561 30.65 65.46 52.37
C THR A 561 31.33 64.24 51.73
N PRO A 562 32.67 64.18 51.62
CA PRO A 562 33.35 63.03 51.04
C PRO A 562 33.02 61.72 51.75
N GLY A 563 32.86 60.63 50.99
CA GLY A 563 32.48 59.33 51.52
C GLY A 563 31.03 58.95 51.28
N SER A 564 30.40 59.44 50.21
CA SER A 564 29.09 58.93 49.78
C SER A 564 29.17 57.44 49.45
N THR A 565 27.99 56.81 49.43
CA THR A 565 27.78 55.41 49.02
C THR A 565 26.62 55.35 48.04
N ASP A 566 26.44 54.21 47.37
CA ASP A 566 25.37 54.03 46.39
C ASP A 566 23.96 54.14 47.00
N THR A 567 23.84 54.03 48.33
CA THR A 567 22.58 54.12 49.09
C THR A 567 22.46 55.33 50.01
N SER A 568 23.54 56.10 50.24
CA SER A 568 23.54 57.23 51.17
C SER A 568 24.52 58.34 50.77
N VAL A 569 24.05 59.60 50.77
CA VAL A 569 24.81 60.82 50.47
C VAL A 569 24.55 61.86 51.56
N THR A 570 25.60 62.43 52.16
CA THR A 570 25.50 63.51 53.15
C THR A 570 25.88 64.86 52.55
N VAL A 571 25.05 65.87 52.74
CA VAL A 571 25.17 67.18 52.07
C VAL A 571 24.81 68.32 53.01
N THR A 572 25.50 69.46 52.91
CA THR A 572 25.18 70.68 53.67
C THR A 572 24.29 71.61 52.86
N VAL A 573 23.16 72.06 53.43
CA VAL A 573 22.22 73.00 52.80
C VAL A 573 22.92 74.35 52.53
N PRO A 574 23.02 74.80 51.26
CA PRO A 574 23.77 76.00 50.90
C PRO A 574 23.02 77.30 51.27
N ASN A 575 23.78 78.39 51.50
CA ASN A 575 23.25 79.67 51.99
C ASN A 575 22.19 80.34 51.10
N THR A 576 22.10 79.97 49.82
CA THR A 576 21.12 80.49 48.86
C THR A 576 20.04 79.47 48.47
N ALA A 577 19.96 78.33 49.16
CA ALA A 577 18.95 77.30 48.91
C ALA A 577 17.52 77.86 48.98
N VAL A 578 16.63 77.26 48.17
CA VAL A 578 15.20 77.53 48.19
C VAL A 578 14.43 76.23 48.41
N THR A 579 13.26 76.32 49.03
CA THR A 579 12.35 75.17 49.23
C THR A 579 12.00 74.54 47.88
N GLY A 580 12.23 73.24 47.74
CA GLY A 580 12.08 72.53 46.46
C GLY A 580 12.65 71.11 46.51
N LYS A 581 12.71 70.45 45.35
CA LYS A 581 13.30 69.10 45.25
C LYS A 581 14.80 69.11 45.53
N ILE A 582 15.27 68.02 46.12
CA ILE A 582 16.69 67.66 46.08
C ILE A 582 16.94 66.95 44.74
N SER A 583 18.01 67.31 44.05
CA SER A 583 18.51 66.56 42.89
C SER A 583 19.86 65.93 43.20
N VAL A 584 20.01 64.63 42.95
CA VAL A 584 21.30 63.91 43.00
C VAL A 584 21.69 63.56 41.57
N THR A 585 22.81 64.09 41.09
CA THR A 585 23.35 63.83 39.75
C THR A 585 24.64 63.02 39.83
N THR A 586 24.66 61.87 39.15
CA THR A 586 25.84 61.04 38.91
C THR A 586 26.20 61.04 37.42
N LEU A 587 27.27 60.32 37.03
CA LEU A 587 27.61 60.11 35.62
C LEU A 587 26.49 59.41 34.81
N ASP A 588 25.55 58.76 35.49
CA ASP A 588 24.47 57.98 34.86
C ASP A 588 23.14 58.74 34.74
N GLY A 589 23.00 59.88 35.42
CA GLY A 589 21.86 60.78 35.26
C GLY A 589 21.52 61.51 36.56
N THR A 590 20.32 62.08 36.60
CA THR A 590 19.82 62.83 37.77
C THR A 590 18.58 62.16 38.34
N GLY A 591 18.64 61.83 39.63
CA GLY A 591 17.47 61.52 40.45
C GLY A 591 16.91 62.78 41.09
N LEU A 592 15.58 62.83 41.25
CA LEU A 592 14.87 63.86 42.02
C LEU A 592 14.18 63.22 43.23
N SER A 593 14.07 63.96 44.32
CA SER A 593 13.28 63.54 45.49
C SER A 593 11.77 63.56 45.17
N VAL A 594 11.01 62.65 45.81
CA VAL A 594 9.54 62.69 45.74
C VAL A 594 9.01 63.91 46.47
N ASP A 595 9.58 64.25 47.63
CA ASP A 595 9.18 65.40 48.46
C ASP A 595 10.08 66.63 48.26
N ASN A 596 9.64 67.78 48.79
CA ASN A 596 10.46 69.00 48.85
C ASN A 596 11.24 69.05 50.16
N PHE A 597 12.51 69.46 50.12
CA PHE A 597 13.16 69.98 51.32
C PHE A 597 12.68 71.41 51.59
N VAL A 598 12.35 71.73 52.84
CA VAL A 598 11.87 73.07 53.23
C VAL A 598 13.01 73.87 53.86
N VAL A 599 13.44 74.94 53.18
CA VAL A 599 14.50 75.82 53.67
C VAL A 599 13.91 76.82 54.66
N ILE A 600 14.35 76.74 55.91
CA ILE A 600 13.96 77.67 56.97
C ILE A 600 14.80 78.94 56.82
N LYS A 601 14.16 80.08 56.53
CA LYS A 601 14.83 81.38 56.60
C LYS A 601 14.99 81.77 58.06
N LEU A 602 16.22 81.81 58.56
CA LEU A 602 16.51 82.35 59.88
C LEU A 602 16.16 83.85 59.92
N PRO A 603 15.57 84.35 61.01
CA PRO A 603 15.33 85.78 61.15
C PRO A 603 16.67 86.53 61.16
N THR A 604 16.79 87.53 60.29
CA THR A 604 18.01 88.35 60.21
C THR A 604 17.74 89.70 60.86
N VAL A 605 18.45 90.03 61.94
CA VAL A 605 18.43 91.38 62.53
C VAL A 605 19.05 92.35 61.53
N THR A 606 18.27 93.34 61.09
CA THR A 606 18.70 94.38 60.12
C THR A 606 19.09 95.68 60.80
N SER A 607 18.53 95.97 61.98
CA SER A 607 18.95 97.05 62.87
C SER A 607 18.40 96.82 64.27
N PHE A 608 19.02 97.45 65.27
CA PHE A 608 18.44 97.59 66.60
C PHE A 608 18.58 99.06 67.05
N THR A 609 17.51 99.62 67.62
CA THR A 609 17.44 101.05 67.91
C THR A 609 16.72 101.30 69.24
N PRO A 610 17.26 102.14 70.15
CA PRO A 610 18.56 102.80 70.06
C PRO A 610 19.73 101.83 70.23
N ALA A 611 20.90 102.19 69.69
CA ALA A 611 22.11 101.36 69.78
C ALA A 611 22.76 101.38 71.19
N SER A 612 22.34 102.30 72.06
CA SER A 612 22.66 102.36 73.48
C SER A 612 21.55 103.09 74.24
N GLY A 613 21.42 102.83 75.54
CA GLY A 613 20.42 103.42 76.42
C GLY A 613 20.74 103.14 77.89
N GLN A 614 19.95 103.69 78.81
CA GLN A 614 20.01 103.33 80.23
C GLN A 614 19.25 102.01 80.48
N VAL A 615 19.50 101.37 81.62
CA VAL A 615 18.76 100.15 82.03
C VAL A 615 17.26 100.42 82.00
N GLY A 616 16.48 99.50 81.42
CA GLY A 616 15.04 99.67 81.15
C GLY A 616 14.69 100.35 79.81
N THR A 617 15.66 100.80 79.01
CA THR A 617 15.38 101.33 77.67
C THR A 617 14.90 100.22 76.73
N SER A 618 13.69 100.35 76.18
CA SER A 618 13.18 99.43 75.16
C SER A 618 13.99 99.54 73.87
N ILE A 619 14.56 98.42 73.40
CA ILE A 619 15.27 98.33 72.12
C ILE A 619 14.34 97.72 71.08
N THR A 620 14.05 98.46 70.01
CA THR A 620 13.34 97.94 68.84
C THR A 620 14.34 97.16 67.98
N ILE A 621 14.19 95.83 67.91
CA ILE A 621 14.99 94.97 67.04
C ILE A 621 14.23 94.76 65.73
N ASN A 622 14.66 95.43 64.67
CA ASN A 622 14.10 95.23 63.33
C ASN A 622 14.79 94.04 62.65
N GLY A 623 14.02 93.24 61.91
CA GLY A 623 14.57 92.13 61.14
C GLY A 623 13.65 91.62 60.05
N THR A 624 14.16 90.71 59.23
CA THR A 624 13.38 90.00 58.22
C THR A 624 12.86 88.66 58.76
N ALA A 625 11.78 88.16 58.14
CA ALA A 625 11.21 86.83 58.42
C ALA A 625 10.67 86.60 59.85
N GLY A 626 9.89 87.54 60.38
CA GLY A 626 8.93 87.24 61.45
C GLY A 626 9.48 87.16 62.88
N LEU A 627 10.33 88.12 63.27
CA LEU A 627 10.54 88.43 64.70
C LEU A 627 9.22 88.98 65.27
N HIS A 628 8.38 88.12 65.85
CA HIS A 628 7.13 88.51 66.47
C HIS A 628 7.35 89.05 67.90
N ASP A 629 7.14 90.36 68.03
CA ASP A 629 7.03 91.24 69.21
C ASP A 629 7.77 90.94 70.52
N PRO A 630 8.46 91.95 71.11
CA PRO A 630 9.08 91.81 72.43
C PRO A 630 8.05 92.03 73.56
N VAL A 631 8.08 91.15 74.56
CA VAL A 631 7.62 91.47 75.92
C VAL A 631 8.84 91.47 76.82
N ALA A 632 9.05 92.55 77.56
CA ALA A 632 10.23 92.74 78.38
C ALA A 632 10.14 92.00 79.72
N ASP A 633 11.28 91.48 80.19
CA ASP A 633 11.91 92.07 81.37
C ASP A 633 13.44 91.92 81.31
N VAL A 634 14.18 92.90 81.84
CA VAL A 634 15.65 92.87 82.00
C VAL A 634 16.01 93.65 83.27
N ASP A 635 15.90 92.99 84.43
CA ASP A 635 16.34 93.53 85.71
C ASP A 635 17.88 93.45 85.88
N HIS A 636 18.43 94.46 86.55
CA HIS A 636 19.85 94.58 86.92
C HIS A 636 20.00 95.14 88.35
N GLY A 637 19.41 94.45 89.34
CA GLY A 637 19.51 94.73 90.78
C GLY A 637 20.76 94.15 91.49
N GLN A 638 21.70 95.02 91.84
CA GLN A 638 22.97 94.76 92.54
C GLN A 638 22.92 93.99 93.89
N ARG A 639 23.90 93.06 94.05
CA ARG A 639 24.72 92.78 95.27
C ARG A 639 24.18 91.97 96.48
N SER A 640 25.03 91.04 96.96
CA SER A 640 25.61 90.99 98.34
C SER A 640 25.44 89.72 99.21
N GLU A 641 26.42 88.81 99.13
CA GLU A 641 27.11 88.08 100.24
C GLU A 641 26.37 87.27 101.34
N ARG A 642 26.94 86.08 101.64
CA ARG A 642 26.61 85.09 102.71
C ARG A 642 25.34 84.27 102.44
N GLY A 643 25.20 83.06 102.98
CA GLY A 643 26.12 82.26 103.82
C GLY A 643 25.61 80.82 103.98
N VAL A 644 26.43 79.92 104.52
CA VAL A 644 26.12 78.48 104.64
C VAL A 644 25.04 78.20 105.69
N ASP A 645 23.99 77.50 105.29
CA ASP A 645 23.13 76.51 105.99
C ASP A 645 21.81 76.40 105.21
N GLY A 646 21.08 75.28 105.14
CA GLY A 646 21.27 73.91 105.64
C GLY A 646 19.93 73.16 105.55
N GLN A 647 19.93 71.81 105.64
CA GLN A 647 18.75 70.93 105.76
C GLN A 647 17.77 70.84 104.54
N ASP A 648 17.10 69.71 104.24
CA ASP A 648 17.37 68.30 104.60
C ASP A 648 16.56 67.33 103.70
N ARG A 649 17.04 66.08 103.53
CA ARG A 649 16.35 64.87 102.95
C ARG A 649 15.82 65.02 101.49
N GLY A 650 15.56 63.96 100.72
CA GLY A 650 15.53 62.51 100.92
C GLY A 650 14.39 61.95 100.04
N ASP A 651 14.46 60.78 99.38
CA ASP A 651 15.43 59.69 99.53
C ASP A 651 15.82 59.00 98.19
N GLN A 652 16.92 58.23 98.30
CA GLN A 652 17.46 57.23 97.37
C GLN A 652 16.71 55.87 97.53
N PRO A 653 17.17 54.68 97.03
CA PRO A 653 18.34 54.33 96.18
C PRO A 653 17.93 53.65 94.85
N GLY A 654 18.81 53.19 93.94
CA GLY A 654 20.28 53.02 93.89
C GLY A 654 20.61 51.68 93.17
N GLY A 655 21.79 51.39 92.63
CA GLY A 655 23.07 52.11 92.49
C GLY A 655 23.79 51.68 91.17
N ASP A 656 24.85 52.36 90.70
CA ASP A 656 26.28 52.16 91.07
C ASP A 656 26.89 50.88 90.41
N ARG A 657 28.09 50.84 89.76
CA ARG A 657 29.20 51.80 89.64
C ARG A 657 30.13 51.53 88.41
N SER A 658 30.89 52.57 88.00
CA SER A 658 32.27 52.59 87.41
C SER A 658 32.70 51.76 86.17
N GLU A 659 33.15 52.53 85.16
CA GLU A 659 34.47 52.50 84.50
C GLU A 659 34.95 51.38 83.53
N ARG A 660 35.53 51.85 82.42
CA ARG A 660 36.70 51.37 81.63
C ARG A 660 36.74 49.91 81.12
N GLY A 661 37.04 49.76 79.82
CA GLY A 661 37.53 48.50 79.23
C GLY A 661 37.36 48.43 77.71
N GLU A 662 38.45 48.30 76.96
CA GLU A 662 38.43 48.19 75.50
C GLU A 662 38.16 46.77 74.97
N LEU A 663 37.78 46.71 73.68
CA LEU A 663 38.11 45.67 72.69
C LEU A 663 37.58 44.21 72.81
N HIS A 664 36.83 43.85 71.76
CA HIS A 664 36.74 42.55 71.05
C HIS A 664 36.70 41.18 71.77
N ARG A 665 35.64 40.42 71.43
CA ARG A 665 35.61 39.04 70.86
C ARG A 665 36.83 38.11 71.12
N PRO A 666 36.61 36.81 71.44
CA PRO A 666 35.79 35.92 70.60
C PRO A 666 34.88 34.92 71.36
N ALA A 667 34.41 33.87 70.67
CA ALA A 667 33.24 33.05 71.02
C ALA A 667 33.55 31.69 71.71
N ALA A 668 32.52 31.14 72.38
CA ALA A 668 32.38 29.71 72.73
C ALA A 668 30.87 29.33 72.85
N LEU A 669 30.54 28.03 72.91
CA LEU A 669 29.15 27.52 72.97
C LEU A 669 28.82 26.86 74.32
N SER A 670 27.55 26.96 74.74
CA SER A 670 26.77 25.99 75.54
C SER A 670 25.30 26.50 75.67
N ASP A 671 24.24 25.72 75.93
CA ASP A 671 24.12 24.26 76.08
C ASP A 671 22.69 23.72 75.76
N ARG A 672 22.57 22.38 75.83
CA ARG A 672 21.46 21.41 76.02
C ARG A 672 20.14 21.89 76.68
N ALA A 673 18.99 21.19 76.56
CA ALA A 673 18.57 19.91 75.89
C ALA A 673 17.00 19.89 75.79
N ALA A 674 16.23 18.87 75.32
CA ALA A 674 16.44 17.45 74.96
C ALA A 674 15.61 17.08 73.68
N GLY A 675 15.16 15.86 73.31
CA GLY A 675 15.12 14.49 73.87
C GLY A 675 13.68 14.03 74.18
N VAL A 676 13.24 12.76 74.00
CA VAL A 676 13.87 11.49 73.53
C VAL A 676 12.77 10.65 72.82
N SER A 677 12.98 10.01 71.65
CA SER A 677 13.39 8.60 71.47
C SER A 677 13.50 8.28 69.95
N ARG A 678 14.65 7.95 69.34
CA ARG A 678 15.42 6.66 69.30
C ARG A 678 14.80 5.53 68.45
N ARG A 679 15.54 4.72 67.66
CA ARG A 679 16.92 4.83 67.08
C ARG A 679 17.16 3.73 66.00
N ARG A 680 18.17 3.95 65.15
CA ARG A 680 19.15 3.03 64.47
C ARG A 680 19.13 1.53 64.88
N CYS A 681 19.56 0.53 64.07
CA CYS A 681 20.01 0.33 62.66
C CYS A 681 20.04 -1.23 62.43
N LEU A 682 20.79 -1.95 61.55
CA LEU A 682 21.89 -1.76 60.57
C LEU A 682 21.96 -3.03 59.66
N GLY A 683 22.54 -2.99 58.45
CA GLY A 683 23.07 -4.20 57.77
C GLY A 683 22.91 -4.30 56.23
N ALA A 684 23.94 -4.85 55.58
CA ALA A 684 24.02 -5.31 54.18
C ALA A 684 24.94 -6.58 54.17
N PRO A 685 25.13 -7.38 53.08
CA PRO A 685 24.86 -7.08 51.66
C PRO A 685 24.41 -8.28 50.74
N THR A 686 24.38 -8.02 49.42
CA THR A 686 24.56 -8.96 48.27
C THR A 686 23.45 -9.94 47.78
N ALA A 687 23.51 -10.17 46.46
CA ALA A 687 23.07 -11.35 45.66
C ALA A 687 21.59 -11.53 45.22
N ARG A 688 21.32 -11.10 43.97
CA ARG A 688 20.50 -11.63 42.84
C ARG A 688 19.25 -12.56 43.04
N PRO A 689 18.31 -12.59 42.06
CA PRO A 689 16.88 -12.86 42.33
C PRO A 689 16.40 -14.29 42.03
N ARG A 690 15.23 -14.65 42.58
CA ARG A 690 14.36 -15.70 42.00
C ARG A 690 12.86 -15.50 42.28
N ILE A 691 12.10 -15.64 41.20
CA ILE A 691 10.73 -16.19 41.04
C ILE A 691 10.05 -16.69 42.32
N SER A 692 8.78 -16.29 42.53
CA SER A 692 7.77 -17.15 43.16
C SER A 692 6.53 -17.24 42.27
N SER A 693 5.70 -18.28 42.47
CA SER A 693 4.57 -18.58 41.60
C SER A 693 3.41 -19.21 42.37
N ARG A 694 2.19 -19.01 41.85
CA ARG A 694 0.99 -19.91 41.85
C ARG A 694 -0.31 -19.15 42.13
N TRP A 695 -1.29 -19.37 41.26
CA TRP A 695 -2.58 -19.99 41.64
C TRP A 695 -2.99 -20.97 40.52
N ARG A 696 -3.96 -21.87 40.75
CA ARG A 696 -4.04 -23.15 40.00
C ARG A 696 -5.48 -23.69 39.79
N ALA A 697 -5.86 -23.90 38.53
CA ALA A 697 -6.95 -24.79 38.06
C ALA A 697 -6.73 -25.14 36.56
N GLY A 698 -7.19 -26.26 35.99
CA GLY A 698 -7.94 -27.35 36.64
C GLY A 698 -8.29 -28.63 35.83
N ALA A 699 -7.92 -28.80 34.55
CA ALA A 699 -8.18 -30.04 33.76
C ALA A 699 -7.27 -30.11 32.50
N GLY A 700 -7.01 -31.25 31.82
CA GLY A 700 -7.31 -32.65 32.18
C GLY A 700 -7.01 -33.70 31.06
N ARG A 701 -6.04 -34.62 31.32
CA ARG A 701 -5.81 -35.96 30.69
C ARG A 701 -5.27 -36.12 29.23
N ARG A 702 -4.22 -36.97 29.16
CA ARG A 702 -3.85 -38.02 28.16
C ARG A 702 -3.18 -37.67 26.81
N SER A 703 -1.94 -38.14 26.70
CA SER A 703 -1.36 -38.85 25.53
C SER A 703 -0.88 -40.25 26.01
N PRO A 704 -0.58 -41.25 25.15
CA PRO A 704 0.77 -41.35 24.56
C PRO A 704 0.86 -42.00 23.15
N GLY A 705 2.06 -41.97 22.55
CA GLY A 705 2.39 -42.48 21.19
C GLY A 705 3.15 -41.41 20.42
N ARG A 706 4.43 -41.51 20.00
CA ARG A 706 5.28 -42.66 19.57
C ARG A 706 4.83 -43.32 18.26
N ARG A 707 5.01 -42.60 17.15
CA ARG A 707 5.99 -42.96 16.11
C ARG A 707 6.66 -41.69 15.59
#